data_AF-A0AAD7UNM0-F1
#
_entry.id   AF-A0AAD7UNM0-F1
#
_cell.length_a   1.000
_cell.length_b   1.000
_cell.length_c   1.000
_cell.angle_alpha   90.00
_cell.angle_beta   90.00
_cell.angle_gamma   90.00
#
_symmetry.space_group_name_H-M   'P 1'
#
loop_
_entity.id
_entity.type
_entity.pdbx_description
1 polymer ?
#
loop_
_entity_poly.entity_id
_entity_poly.type
_entity_poly.pdbx_seq_one_letter_code
_entity_poly.pdbx_strand_id
1 'polypeptide(L)'
;MRRRRNWASATARPLRPGVLLYPRLKHVGAKRTGGAEDVGFCWRDLSGRWILSPGTFGNESGLASSDECRCYAGYYCISASTSPTQYECEIGKYSSAGYYCDSYGATKYEECPQGYYCPEGISDYKKYPCPAGTFGAQNLLQTVSECTACTAGNYCEDFGATSPTGDCAAGYYCSEGAFDEEGQYCFDLDIYEADYDPATDSNITDVNVTLISYLVDCGNDGGPCTSGHFCLTGAGYPEPCPLGTYYPYTLNKGSCTICDPGYACDTTGLSTPVTACAEGYFCANQNNGAESATPLCPSPAGNFCNGTKTHTYFVCPRGSYCVVGTGTAQSPCPPGRYGHTNGLKSELECATCPAGKFCPSYGATAPAGNCLAAYYCPEGSISGNGTIEGGISHLCPSGSFCSSGSKAPHLCPVGKFSMATGATDISTCASCLSGRYCNKAGLASPTGEIEAGYYGGRGVTTPRPENTTCPTGHACPRGSSSPIACDAGRYASVEGLAACVTCPAGFYCQQGATEPLVCPKGYVCPQSTENATAYPCPMGYWSNKTQQKDFADCLPIPPGYYATGVGSGALEGLCIAGYYCSGLATSSTPPPGSTFGGKCGAGSACTAGSTTDVLCPGSKYCDGTQVVGNCSAGYYCTRNATSATPLGFGDDNGECPPGHYCERGSITPQSCVPGTYSNSSRNTNAGDCEPCLAGFVPNWFGPWLAMLAWNLLRRGLRPKLIVPGGKDCPKGYYCPSGTKFATEFPCPNSTFSNFTRLHAESQCTPCLSGRFCNTTGLSEPAGYCRPGYFCSVGGILGSPADTVI
;
A
#
# COMPACT_ATOMS: atom_id res chain seq x y z
N MET A 1 13.60 55.25 -21.30
CA MET A 1 14.36 56.34 -21.98
C MET A 1 14.02 57.68 -21.34
N ARG A 2 14.86 58.72 -21.53
CA ARG A 2 14.64 60.19 -21.31
C ARG A 2 13.80 60.62 -20.06
N ARG A 3 14.37 61.20 -19.00
CA ARG A 3 14.99 62.55 -18.80
C ARG A 3 14.00 63.73 -18.64
N ARG A 4 14.30 64.58 -17.62
CA ARG A 4 13.90 66.00 -17.41
C ARG A 4 12.46 66.22 -16.90
N ARG A 5 12.13 67.29 -16.15
CA ARG A 5 12.93 68.42 -15.60
C ARG A 5 12.19 69.04 -14.40
N ASN A 6 12.93 69.49 -13.36
CA ASN A 6 12.46 70.58 -12.49
C ASN A 6 12.95 71.93 -13.07
N TRP A 7 12.21 73.00 -12.76
CA TRP A 7 12.61 74.41 -12.96
C TRP A 7 12.62 75.15 -11.60
N ALA A 8 13.13 76.37 -11.58
CA ALA A 8 13.58 77.06 -10.36
C ALA A 8 13.31 78.59 -10.43
N SER A 9 13.90 79.35 -9.47
CA SER A 9 13.97 80.83 -9.36
C SER A 9 12.82 81.52 -8.59
N ALA A 10 13.01 82.65 -7.89
CA ALA A 10 14.25 83.24 -7.32
C ALA A 10 13.99 84.37 -6.26
N THR A 11 14.87 84.42 -5.24
CA THR A 11 15.39 85.54 -4.40
C THR A 11 14.83 86.99 -4.42
N ALA A 12 14.67 87.62 -3.23
CA ALA A 12 14.81 89.09 -2.98
C ALA A 12 15.02 89.47 -1.46
N ARG A 13 15.66 90.63 -1.15
CA ARG A 13 15.94 91.36 0.15
C ARG A 13 16.49 92.80 -0.17
N PRO A 14 17.00 93.73 0.73
CA PRO A 14 17.11 93.86 2.22
C PRO A 14 16.78 95.30 2.81
N LEU A 15 17.30 95.65 4.02
CA LEU A 15 17.49 97.02 4.66
C LEU A 15 16.29 97.59 5.49
N ARG A 16 16.36 98.28 6.68
CA ARG A 16 17.24 99.30 7.40
C ARG A 16 16.93 100.79 7.06
N PRO A 17 17.13 101.85 7.91
CA PRO A 17 17.50 102.04 9.36
C PRO A 17 16.39 102.83 10.17
N GLY A 18 16.53 103.61 11.28
CA GLY A 18 17.52 103.76 12.40
C GLY A 18 18.21 105.16 12.62
N VAL A 19 17.87 106.00 13.66
CA VAL A 19 18.55 107.33 13.92
C VAL A 19 18.52 107.95 15.39
N LEU A 20 19.72 108.29 15.91
CA LEU A 20 20.26 109.44 16.75
C LEU A 20 19.68 110.03 18.10
N LEU A 21 20.46 110.95 18.72
CA LEU A 21 20.45 111.45 20.12
C LEU A 21 21.10 112.87 20.34
N TYR A 22 20.84 113.54 21.49
CA TYR A 22 21.58 114.65 22.17
C TYR A 22 21.51 116.10 21.59
N PRO A 23 21.83 117.21 22.35
CA PRO A 23 22.60 117.33 23.61
C PRO A 23 21.99 118.20 24.77
N ARG A 24 22.77 118.40 25.86
CA ARG A 24 22.41 119.17 27.08
C ARG A 24 23.24 120.46 27.29
N LEU A 25 22.66 121.44 28.00
CA LEU A 25 23.38 122.55 28.67
C LEU A 25 23.95 122.12 30.05
N LYS A 26 24.92 122.87 30.59
CA LYS A 26 25.58 122.59 31.88
C LYS A 26 25.02 123.45 33.02
N HIS A 27 24.76 122.82 34.17
CA HIS A 27 24.47 123.49 35.44
C HIS A 27 25.60 123.30 36.46
N VAL A 28 25.74 124.24 37.39
CA VAL A 28 26.69 124.18 38.52
C VAL A 28 25.96 123.75 39.79
N GLY A 29 26.13 122.48 40.19
CA GLY A 29 25.75 121.97 41.51
C GLY A 29 24.25 121.80 41.78
N ALA A 30 23.69 120.65 41.38
CA ALA A 30 22.41 120.15 41.92
C ALA A 30 22.65 119.16 43.07
N LYS A 31 21.81 119.17 44.10
CA LYS A 31 21.77 118.13 45.14
C LYS A 31 20.48 117.33 44.98
N ARG A 32 20.60 116.03 44.66
CA ARG A 32 19.47 115.09 44.76
C ARG A 32 19.17 114.83 46.24
N THR A 33 17.98 115.20 46.69
CA THR A 33 17.23 114.38 47.66
C THR A 33 16.66 113.16 46.91
N GLY A 34 16.39 112.07 47.62
CA GLY A 34 16.12 110.75 47.02
C GLY A 34 14.64 110.50 46.69
N GLY A 35 14.40 109.57 45.77
CA GLY A 35 13.08 109.26 45.20
C GLY A 35 13.05 109.64 43.72
N ALA A 36 12.70 108.70 42.85
CA ALA A 36 12.67 108.93 41.41
C ALA A 36 11.29 108.53 40.86
N GLU A 37 10.31 109.42 41.06
CA GLU A 37 9.32 109.77 40.03
C GLU A 37 8.51 111.05 40.39
N ASP A 38 8.46 111.46 41.66
CA ASP A 38 8.09 112.84 42.03
C ASP A 38 9.22 113.84 41.73
N VAL A 39 8.87 115.00 41.14
CA VAL A 39 9.84 115.90 40.48
C VAL A 39 10.17 117.14 41.33
N GLY A 40 11.45 117.53 41.39
CA GLY A 40 11.85 118.77 42.04
C GLY A 40 13.34 119.10 41.96
N PHE A 41 13.78 119.78 40.89
CA PHE A 41 15.10 120.40 40.87
C PHE A 41 15.09 121.72 41.66
N CYS A 42 15.59 121.68 42.89
CA CYS A 42 15.88 122.87 43.68
C CYS A 42 17.32 123.37 43.41
N TRP A 43 17.47 124.66 43.18
CA TRP A 43 18.77 125.32 42.97
C TRP A 43 19.03 126.34 44.08
N ARG A 44 20.31 126.65 44.34
CA ARG A 44 20.68 127.79 45.19
C ARG A 44 20.88 129.05 44.36
N ASP A 45 20.38 130.17 44.85
CA ASP A 45 20.74 131.49 44.35
C ASP A 45 22.13 131.94 44.88
N LEU A 46 22.59 133.10 44.43
CA LEU A 46 23.84 133.71 44.90
C LEU A 46 23.77 134.21 46.36
N SER A 47 22.60 134.22 47.00
CA SER A 47 22.45 134.47 48.45
C SER A 47 22.40 133.18 49.30
N GLY A 48 22.47 132.01 48.67
CA GLY A 48 22.51 130.70 49.33
C GLY A 48 21.13 130.10 49.69
N ARG A 49 20.03 130.73 49.27
CA ARG A 49 18.65 130.25 49.47
C ARG A 49 18.20 129.33 48.34
N TRP A 50 17.30 128.41 48.65
CA TRP A 50 16.75 127.43 47.69
C TRP A 50 15.57 128.01 46.90
N ILE A 51 15.49 127.68 45.61
CA ILE A 51 14.42 128.08 44.69
C ILE A 51 13.98 126.86 43.85
N LEU A 52 12.67 126.71 43.64
CA LEU A 52 12.03 125.67 42.82
C LEU A 52 12.14 125.94 41.31
N SER A 53 12.06 124.88 40.51
CA SER A 53 11.99 124.97 39.04
C SER A 53 10.55 125.21 38.54
N PRO A 54 10.34 125.71 37.30
CA PRO A 54 9.00 126.01 36.79
C PRO A 54 8.12 124.78 36.56
N GLY A 55 6.79 124.96 36.66
CA GLY A 55 5.79 124.06 36.08
C GLY A 55 5.60 122.70 36.77
N THR A 56 5.70 122.64 38.10
CA THR A 56 5.59 121.36 38.84
C THR A 56 4.23 121.23 39.55
N PHE A 57 3.57 120.08 39.36
CA PHE A 57 2.36 119.63 40.05
C PHE A 57 2.75 118.60 41.12
N GLY A 58 2.11 118.62 42.29
CA GLY A 58 2.37 117.63 43.35
C GLY A 58 1.51 116.37 43.21
N ASN A 59 1.93 115.23 43.82
CA ASN A 59 1.24 113.95 43.63
C ASN A 59 0.88 113.16 44.91
N GLU A 60 1.56 113.34 46.06
CA GLU A 60 1.29 112.58 47.30
C GLU A 60 0.93 113.42 48.55
N SER A 61 0.29 112.79 49.55
CA SER A 61 -0.23 113.44 50.76
C SER A 61 0.50 113.04 52.05
N GLY A 62 1.10 114.01 52.75
CA GLY A 62 1.69 113.83 54.10
C GLY A 62 2.81 114.85 54.39
N LEU A 63 2.96 115.25 55.66
CA LEU A 63 3.94 116.26 56.11
C LEU A 63 4.85 115.73 57.23
N ALA A 64 6.14 116.09 57.17
CA ALA A 64 7.12 115.79 58.22
C ALA A 64 8.21 116.88 58.32
N SER A 65 7.93 117.94 59.10
CA SER A 65 8.82 119.09 59.39
C SER A 65 9.18 120.02 58.21
N SER A 66 9.85 121.15 58.51
CA SER A 66 9.48 122.46 57.91
C SER A 66 10.61 123.26 57.24
N ASP A 67 11.62 122.61 56.66
CA ASP A 67 12.77 123.29 56.03
C ASP A 67 13.04 122.89 54.55
N GLU A 68 12.11 122.18 53.89
CA GLU A 68 12.26 121.72 52.48
C GLU A 68 11.06 122.09 51.60
N CYS A 69 11.31 122.41 50.32
CA CYS A 69 10.33 122.99 49.39
C CYS A 69 9.40 121.94 48.75
N ARG A 70 8.07 122.16 48.76
CA ARG A 70 7.07 121.32 48.07
C ARG A 70 5.88 122.11 47.52
N CYS A 71 5.27 121.62 46.45
CA CYS A 71 3.91 121.96 45.98
C CYS A 71 2.96 120.81 46.37
N TYR A 72 1.67 121.07 46.59
CA TYR A 72 0.72 120.08 47.13
C TYR A 72 0.08 119.20 46.05
N ALA A 73 -0.34 117.99 46.45
CA ALA A 73 -1.03 117.04 45.58
C ALA A 73 -2.38 117.57 45.07
N GLY A 74 -2.62 117.44 43.77
CA GLY A 74 -3.87 117.90 43.14
C GLY A 74 -3.92 119.38 42.77
N TYR A 75 -2.83 120.15 42.96
CA TYR A 75 -2.82 121.60 42.75
C TYR A 75 -1.66 122.07 41.86
N TYR A 76 -1.93 123.11 41.06
CA TYR A 76 -0.96 123.77 40.19
C TYR A 76 -0.31 124.98 40.88
N CYS A 77 1.02 125.04 40.91
CA CYS A 77 1.78 126.13 41.53
C CYS A 77 2.37 127.09 40.47
N ILE A 78 1.91 128.34 40.43
CA ILE A 78 2.41 129.38 39.51
C ILE A 78 3.85 129.82 39.82
N SER A 79 4.55 130.26 38.79
CA SER A 79 5.98 130.63 38.82
C SER A 79 6.30 131.71 39.86
N ALA A 80 7.37 131.46 40.64
CA ALA A 80 7.95 132.37 41.63
C ALA A 80 7.03 132.79 42.80
N SER A 81 5.92 132.08 43.07
CA SER A 81 5.15 132.32 44.29
C SER A 81 5.96 132.01 45.56
N THR A 82 5.82 132.88 46.55
CA THR A 82 6.29 132.69 47.94
C THR A 82 5.13 132.55 48.93
N SER A 83 3.89 132.39 48.43
CA SER A 83 2.66 132.27 49.22
C SER A 83 1.93 130.94 48.97
N PRO A 84 1.44 130.24 50.01
CA PRO A 84 0.75 128.94 49.89
C PRO A 84 -0.75 129.11 49.56
N THR A 85 -1.09 129.94 48.57
CA THR A 85 -2.48 130.30 48.21
C THR A 85 -2.84 129.87 46.78
N GLN A 86 -4.05 129.33 46.61
CA GLN A 86 -4.56 128.68 45.38
C GLN A 86 -5.19 129.67 44.39
N TYR A 87 -5.45 129.21 43.15
CA TYR A 87 -6.16 129.92 42.08
C TYR A 87 -7.10 128.95 41.33
N GLU A 88 -8.11 129.49 40.64
CA GLU A 88 -9.23 128.76 40.01
C GLU A 88 -9.02 128.52 38.49
N CYS A 89 -9.88 127.70 37.87
CA CYS A 89 -9.80 127.31 36.44
C CYS A 89 -10.70 128.15 35.52
N GLU A 90 -10.16 128.60 34.37
CA GLU A 90 -10.94 129.18 33.27
C GLU A 90 -11.32 128.11 32.22
N ILE A 91 -12.55 128.16 31.70
CA ILE A 91 -13.02 127.28 30.61
C ILE A 91 -12.09 127.37 29.39
N GLY A 92 -11.75 126.20 28.82
CA GLY A 92 -11.26 126.08 27.44
C GLY A 92 -9.87 126.65 27.15
N LYS A 93 -8.94 126.64 28.13
CA LYS A 93 -7.54 127.06 27.88
C LYS A 93 -6.46 126.01 28.11
N TYR A 94 -6.58 125.15 29.13
CA TYR A 94 -5.62 124.07 29.39
C TYR A 94 -6.31 122.87 30.04
N SER A 95 -6.37 121.74 29.33
CA SER A 95 -6.60 120.40 29.90
C SER A 95 -5.57 119.44 29.31
N SER A 96 -5.15 118.44 30.09
CA SER A 96 -4.28 117.35 29.61
C SER A 96 -5.09 116.35 28.78
N ALA A 97 -4.44 115.70 27.80
CA ALA A 97 -5.07 114.66 27.00
C ALA A 97 -5.74 113.58 27.86
N GLY A 98 -6.94 113.15 27.46
CA GLY A 98 -7.82 112.28 28.24
C GLY A 98 -8.68 113.01 29.28
N TYR A 99 -8.65 114.35 29.37
CA TYR A 99 -9.44 115.12 30.34
C TYR A 99 -10.06 116.39 29.73
N TYR A 100 -11.22 116.81 30.25
CA TYR A 100 -11.91 118.05 29.86
C TYR A 100 -12.25 118.94 31.08
N CYS A 101 -12.72 120.16 30.79
CA CYS A 101 -13.22 121.12 31.79
C CYS A 101 -14.37 121.94 31.18
N ASP A 102 -15.60 121.71 31.63
CA ASP A 102 -16.84 122.23 31.05
C ASP A 102 -17.36 123.52 31.72
N SER A 103 -16.87 123.85 32.91
CA SER A 103 -17.51 124.80 33.82
C SER A 103 -16.52 125.77 34.50
N TYR A 104 -16.88 127.05 34.53
CA TYR A 104 -16.01 128.14 34.99
C TYR A 104 -15.89 128.10 36.52
N GLY A 105 -14.66 128.05 37.05
CA GLY A 105 -14.41 127.88 38.48
C GLY A 105 -14.42 126.42 38.96
N ALA A 106 -14.46 125.42 38.07
CA ALA A 106 -14.29 124.02 38.46
C ALA A 106 -12.92 123.78 39.14
N THR A 107 -12.93 123.12 40.29
CA THR A 107 -11.71 122.89 41.11
C THR A 107 -11.03 121.53 40.84
N LYS A 108 -11.45 120.81 39.79
CA LYS A 108 -10.91 119.52 39.36
C LYS A 108 -11.26 119.28 37.88
N TYR A 109 -10.37 118.64 37.11
CA TYR A 109 -10.68 118.12 35.77
C TYR A 109 -11.52 116.85 35.82
N GLU A 110 -12.32 116.62 34.78
CA GLU A 110 -13.09 115.38 34.59
C GLU A 110 -12.42 114.45 33.55
N GLU A 111 -12.59 113.14 33.75
CA GLU A 111 -12.06 112.10 32.86
C GLU A 111 -12.84 112.06 31.55
N CYS A 112 -12.16 111.89 30.40
CA CYS A 112 -12.86 111.62 29.14
C CYS A 112 -13.70 110.33 29.27
N PRO A 113 -15.02 110.37 29.04
CA PRO A 113 -15.87 109.20 29.21
C PRO A 113 -15.73 108.21 28.06
N GLN A 114 -16.07 106.95 28.32
CA GLN A 114 -16.21 105.91 27.29
C GLN A 114 -17.01 106.41 26.08
N GLY A 115 -16.58 106.01 24.89
CA GLY A 115 -17.13 106.44 23.61
C GLY A 115 -16.49 107.70 23.03
N TYR A 116 -15.72 108.48 23.81
CA TYR A 116 -15.13 109.74 23.36
C TYR A 116 -13.62 109.79 23.57
N TYR A 117 -12.90 110.52 22.72
CA TYR A 117 -11.46 110.75 22.86
C TYR A 117 -11.17 112.24 23.05
N CYS A 118 -10.38 112.58 24.08
CA CYS A 118 -10.17 113.97 24.48
C CYS A 118 -8.72 114.42 24.18
N PRO A 119 -8.47 115.09 23.04
CA PRO A 119 -7.18 115.74 22.79
C PRO A 119 -6.93 116.91 23.77
N GLU A 120 -5.69 117.41 23.84
CA GLU A 120 -5.31 118.47 24.78
C GLU A 120 -6.10 119.78 24.57
N GLY A 121 -6.52 120.41 25.68
CA GLY A 121 -7.08 121.78 25.68
C GLY A 121 -8.59 121.89 25.45
N ILE A 122 -9.34 120.80 25.35
CA ILE A 122 -10.78 120.84 25.05
C ILE A 122 -11.66 121.13 26.28
N SER A 123 -12.86 121.66 26.03
CA SER A 123 -13.89 121.92 27.05
C SER A 123 -15.18 121.10 26.90
N ASP A 124 -15.50 120.64 25.68
CA ASP A 124 -16.61 119.70 25.42
C ASP A 124 -16.08 118.42 24.78
N TYR A 125 -16.20 117.29 25.49
CA TYR A 125 -15.80 115.98 25.02
C TYR A 125 -16.71 115.44 23.91
N LYS A 126 -17.98 115.91 23.84
CA LYS A 126 -19.01 115.38 22.91
C LYS A 126 -18.70 115.65 21.44
N LYS A 127 -17.80 116.62 21.20
CA LYS A 127 -17.28 116.97 19.87
C LYS A 127 -16.34 115.90 19.29
N TYR A 128 -15.86 114.96 20.11
CA TYR A 128 -14.86 113.96 19.73
C TYR A 128 -15.32 112.51 20.04
N PRO A 129 -16.46 112.06 19.47
CA PRO A 129 -16.88 110.66 19.57
C PRO A 129 -15.95 109.75 18.79
N CYS A 130 -15.79 108.50 19.23
CA CYS A 130 -15.25 107.44 18.37
C CYS A 130 -16.13 107.30 17.11
N PRO A 131 -15.55 107.24 15.90
CA PRO A 131 -16.31 107.17 14.66
C PRO A 131 -17.08 105.86 14.53
N ALA A 132 -18.21 105.89 13.83
CA ALA A 132 -18.95 104.68 13.44
C ALA A 132 -18.00 103.67 12.73
N GLY A 133 -18.23 102.38 12.95
CA GLY A 133 -17.25 101.32 12.68
C GLY A 133 -16.26 101.07 13.82
N THR A 134 -16.22 101.92 14.86
CA THR A 134 -15.34 101.78 16.04
C THR A 134 -16.09 102.04 17.36
N PHE A 135 -15.51 101.61 18.49
CA PHE A 135 -16.04 101.83 19.83
C PHE A 135 -14.94 102.17 20.85
N GLY A 136 -15.28 102.99 21.85
CA GLY A 136 -14.37 103.47 22.89
C GLY A 136 -14.66 102.88 24.27
N ALA A 137 -14.29 101.63 24.51
CA ALA A 137 -14.62 100.90 25.75
C ALA A 137 -13.85 101.34 27.03
N GLN A 138 -13.07 102.43 27.00
CA GLN A 138 -12.24 102.91 28.10
C GLN A 138 -12.45 104.41 28.35
N ASN A 139 -12.27 104.85 29.61
CA ASN A 139 -12.10 106.28 29.90
C ASN A 139 -10.72 106.76 29.42
N LEU A 140 -10.51 108.08 29.43
CA LEU A 140 -9.21 108.75 29.22
C LEU A 140 -8.58 108.57 27.82
N LEU A 141 -9.32 108.08 26.82
CA LEU A 141 -8.87 108.02 25.43
C LEU A 141 -8.39 109.40 24.96
N GLN A 142 -7.24 109.46 24.30
CA GLN A 142 -6.57 110.72 23.95
C GLN A 142 -6.69 111.06 22.46
N THR A 143 -6.70 110.03 21.61
CA THR A 143 -6.73 110.14 20.15
C THR A 143 -7.75 109.19 19.52
N VAL A 144 -8.25 109.52 18.34
CA VAL A 144 -9.18 108.68 17.56
C VAL A 144 -8.60 107.28 17.27
N SER A 145 -7.28 107.16 17.18
CA SER A 145 -6.56 105.89 16.99
C SER A 145 -6.59 104.94 18.21
N GLU A 146 -7.14 105.36 19.34
CA GLU A 146 -7.39 104.50 20.52
C GLU A 146 -8.83 103.92 20.53
N CYS A 147 -9.70 104.40 19.63
CA CYS A 147 -11.00 103.77 19.37
C CYS A 147 -10.77 102.40 18.70
N THR A 148 -11.43 101.36 19.22
CA THR A 148 -11.25 99.98 18.76
C THR A 148 -12.22 99.67 17.61
N ALA A 149 -11.74 99.14 16.49
CA ALA A 149 -12.61 98.73 15.38
C ALA A 149 -13.61 97.65 15.81
N CYS A 150 -14.83 97.70 15.26
CA CYS A 150 -15.82 96.65 15.49
C CYS A 150 -15.29 95.31 14.95
N THR A 151 -15.29 94.26 15.77
CA THR A 151 -14.73 92.95 15.41
C THR A 151 -15.61 92.25 14.38
N ALA A 152 -15.00 91.60 13.39
CA ALA A 152 -15.72 90.90 12.32
C ALA A 152 -16.86 90.01 12.85
N GLY A 153 -18.04 90.17 12.24
CA GLY A 153 -19.31 89.61 12.70
C GLY A 153 -20.14 90.56 13.58
N ASN A 154 -19.60 91.68 14.04
CA ASN A 154 -20.30 92.72 14.80
C ASN A 154 -20.23 94.07 14.06
N TYR A 155 -21.16 94.98 14.36
CA TYR A 155 -21.22 96.32 13.78
C TYR A 155 -21.33 97.43 14.83
N CYS A 156 -20.88 98.64 14.48
CA CYS A 156 -20.79 99.81 15.34
C CYS A 156 -21.47 101.01 14.65
N GLU A 157 -22.77 101.20 14.84
CA GLU A 157 -23.58 102.20 14.12
C GLU A 157 -23.45 103.60 14.73
N ASP A 158 -23.44 103.68 16.05
CA ASP A 158 -23.45 104.95 16.79
C ASP A 158 -22.06 105.62 16.83
N PHE A 159 -22.02 106.92 16.51
CA PHE A 159 -20.89 107.76 16.85
C PHE A 159 -20.75 107.87 18.37
N GLY A 160 -19.64 107.36 18.89
CA GLY A 160 -19.36 107.31 20.32
C GLY A 160 -19.84 106.03 21.00
N ALA A 161 -20.04 104.95 20.25
CA ALA A 161 -20.30 103.62 20.79
C ALA A 161 -19.27 103.22 21.88
N THR A 162 -19.74 102.66 22.99
CA THR A 162 -18.88 102.17 24.10
C THR A 162 -18.57 100.67 23.99
N SER A 163 -19.32 99.96 23.15
CA SER A 163 -19.21 98.56 22.74
C SER A 163 -19.76 98.44 21.31
N PRO A 164 -19.60 97.31 20.61
CA PRO A 164 -20.39 97.04 19.41
C PRO A 164 -21.89 97.25 19.62
N THR A 165 -22.58 97.74 18.58
CA THR A 165 -24.04 97.99 18.57
C THR A 165 -24.80 96.67 18.46
N GLY A 166 -24.33 95.72 17.64
CA GLY A 166 -24.97 94.40 17.49
C GLY A 166 -24.17 93.39 16.67
N ASP A 167 -24.71 92.17 16.61
CA ASP A 167 -24.27 91.12 15.69
C ASP A 167 -24.78 91.40 14.25
N CYS A 168 -23.99 91.02 13.24
CA CYS A 168 -24.36 91.15 11.82
C CYS A 168 -25.66 90.41 11.48
N ALA A 169 -26.48 90.95 10.56
CA ALA A 169 -27.78 90.40 10.21
C ALA A 169 -27.69 89.03 9.49
N ALA A 170 -28.66 88.16 9.75
CA ALA A 170 -28.71 86.84 9.09
C ALA A 170 -28.94 87.00 7.58
N GLY A 171 -28.02 86.46 6.76
CA GLY A 171 -27.99 86.70 5.31
C GLY A 171 -26.94 87.71 4.85
N TYR A 172 -26.21 88.32 5.79
CA TYR A 172 -25.09 89.24 5.56
C TYR A 172 -23.87 88.80 6.35
N TYR A 173 -22.69 89.32 6.02
CA TYR A 173 -21.48 89.15 6.81
C TYR A 173 -20.73 90.49 6.95
N CYS A 174 -20.22 90.73 8.15
CA CYS A 174 -19.65 92.02 8.55
C CYS A 174 -18.14 91.86 8.74
N SER A 175 -17.33 92.56 7.94
CA SER A 175 -15.88 92.61 8.12
C SER A 175 -15.49 93.37 9.39
N GLU A 176 -14.21 93.32 9.77
CA GLU A 176 -13.68 94.18 10.83
C GLU A 176 -13.85 95.66 10.42
N GLY A 177 -14.37 96.49 11.33
CA GLY A 177 -14.71 97.89 11.08
C GLY A 177 -16.11 98.17 10.51
N ALA A 178 -17.00 97.17 10.44
CA ALA A 178 -18.37 97.37 9.95
C ALA A 178 -19.18 98.36 10.80
N PHE A 179 -19.95 99.24 10.14
CA PHE A 179 -20.81 100.23 10.80
C PHE A 179 -22.28 99.82 10.88
N ASP A 180 -22.79 98.96 9.99
CA ASP A 180 -24.20 98.52 9.98
C ASP A 180 -24.36 97.00 10.01
N GLU A 181 -25.60 96.54 10.24
CA GLU A 181 -25.93 95.11 10.28
C GLU A 181 -25.82 94.41 8.91
N GLU A 182 -25.65 95.16 7.81
CA GLU A 182 -25.48 94.64 6.44
C GLU A 182 -24.00 94.46 6.02
N GLY A 183 -23.05 95.02 6.78
CA GLY A 183 -21.60 94.80 6.62
C GLY A 183 -20.83 95.91 5.89
N GLN A 184 -21.40 97.11 5.76
CA GLN A 184 -20.74 98.28 5.17
C GLN A 184 -19.68 98.87 6.12
N TYR A 185 -18.61 99.50 5.60
CA TYR A 185 -17.59 100.17 6.43
C TYR A 185 -17.21 101.58 5.91
N CYS A 186 -16.81 102.46 6.84
CA CYS A 186 -16.46 103.87 6.59
C CYS A 186 -15.03 104.19 7.08
N PHE A 187 -14.38 105.19 6.47
CA PHE A 187 -13.13 105.75 6.97
C PHE A 187 -12.94 107.23 6.55
N ASP A 188 -12.15 107.97 7.33
CA ASP A 188 -11.76 109.40 7.20
C ASP A 188 -12.89 110.46 7.25
N LEU A 189 -12.80 111.33 8.27
CA LEU A 189 -13.38 112.68 8.28
C LEU A 189 -12.45 113.68 9.01
N ASP A 190 -11.53 114.29 8.26
CA ASP A 190 -10.88 115.55 8.66
C ASP A 190 -11.95 116.67 8.65
N ILE A 191 -12.43 117.10 9.83
CA ILE A 191 -13.36 118.24 9.95
C ILE A 191 -12.79 119.30 10.90
N TYR A 192 -12.34 120.40 10.29
CA TYR A 192 -12.20 121.70 10.96
C TYR A 192 -13.57 122.39 11.09
N GLU A 193 -13.69 123.31 12.04
CA GLU A 193 -14.95 123.96 12.41
C GLU A 193 -15.58 124.79 11.28
N ALA A 194 -16.90 124.64 11.11
CA ALA A 194 -17.79 125.62 10.50
C ALA A 194 -19.11 125.62 11.28
N ASP A 195 -19.55 126.77 11.78
CA ASP A 195 -20.70 126.88 12.67
C ASP A 195 -22.04 126.54 11.99
N TYR A 196 -22.85 125.69 12.63
CA TYR A 196 -24.27 125.54 12.30
C TYR A 196 -25.11 125.18 13.54
N ASP A 197 -25.91 126.15 14.01
CA ASP A 197 -26.93 125.97 15.05
C ASP A 197 -28.32 125.83 14.39
N PRO A 198 -29.05 124.73 14.59
CA PRO A 198 -30.34 124.48 13.94
C PRO A 198 -31.53 125.27 14.53
N ALA A 199 -31.33 126.17 15.49
CA ALA A 199 -32.43 126.75 16.28
C ALA A 199 -33.30 127.81 15.56
N THR A 200 -32.85 128.46 14.48
CA THR A 200 -33.60 129.59 13.87
C THR A 200 -33.49 129.74 12.35
N ASP A 201 -34.34 129.03 11.60
CA ASP A 201 -35.17 129.68 10.56
C ASP A 201 -36.47 128.90 10.33
N SER A 202 -37.49 129.55 9.78
CA SER A 202 -38.79 128.96 9.50
C SER A 202 -39.43 129.54 8.23
N ASN A 203 -39.88 128.64 7.33
CA ASN A 203 -40.58 128.88 6.05
C ASN A 203 -39.67 128.90 4.79
N ILE A 204 -40.28 128.71 3.61
CA ILE A 204 -39.64 128.44 2.29
C ILE A 204 -39.00 127.04 2.26
N THR A 205 -39.56 125.98 1.65
CA THR A 205 -40.54 125.76 0.57
C THR A 205 -40.12 126.24 -0.83
N ASP A 206 -39.79 125.24 -1.67
CA ASP A 206 -39.61 125.21 -3.13
C ASP A 206 -38.27 125.62 -3.79
N VAL A 207 -37.89 124.73 -4.72
CA VAL A 207 -36.88 124.82 -5.82
C VAL A 207 -35.40 124.54 -5.51
N ASN A 208 -34.98 123.32 -5.88
CA ASN A 208 -33.67 122.91 -6.43
C ASN A 208 -32.41 123.73 -6.08
N VAL A 209 -31.58 123.16 -5.20
CA VAL A 209 -30.12 123.16 -5.39
C VAL A 209 -29.64 121.71 -5.45
N THR A 210 -28.81 121.41 -6.44
CA THR A 210 -28.27 120.07 -6.68
C THR A 210 -27.19 119.67 -5.68
N LEU A 211 -27.33 118.47 -5.13
CA LEU A 211 -26.25 117.52 -4.82
C LEU A 211 -24.84 118.12 -4.67
N ILE A 212 -24.50 118.50 -3.44
CA ILE A 212 -23.27 117.98 -2.83
C ILE A 212 -23.70 117.20 -1.59
N SER A 213 -24.41 116.10 -1.83
CA SER A 213 -24.30 114.95 -0.95
C SER A 213 -22.85 114.51 -1.00
N TYR A 214 -22.12 114.65 0.12
CA TYR A 214 -20.83 113.99 0.26
C TYR A 214 -21.10 112.49 0.30
N LEU A 215 -21.06 111.87 -0.88
CA LEU A 215 -20.93 110.43 -1.02
C LEU A 215 -19.58 110.06 -0.44
N VAL A 216 -19.60 109.62 0.82
CA VAL A 216 -18.53 108.79 1.36
C VAL A 216 -18.54 107.52 0.51
N ASP A 217 -17.46 107.25 -0.22
CA ASP A 217 -17.30 106.00 -0.96
C ASP A 217 -17.01 104.88 0.05
N CYS A 218 -18.06 104.43 0.74
CA CYS A 218 -18.01 103.32 1.69
C CYS A 218 -17.54 102.05 0.97
N GLY A 219 -16.57 101.36 1.56
CA GLY A 219 -16.13 100.08 1.06
C GLY A 219 -17.06 98.95 1.47
N ASN A 220 -17.16 97.92 0.64
CA ASN A 220 -17.96 96.72 0.88
C ASN A 220 -17.06 95.48 0.79
N ASP A 221 -16.26 95.28 1.84
CA ASP A 221 -15.57 94.00 2.10
C ASP A 221 -16.52 93.03 2.84
N GLY A 222 -17.49 93.55 3.61
CA GLY A 222 -18.71 92.87 4.03
C GLY A 222 -19.86 92.99 3.02
N GLY A 223 -20.98 92.31 3.29
CA GLY A 223 -22.18 92.36 2.45
C GLY A 223 -23.05 91.09 2.48
N PRO A 224 -24.03 90.96 1.56
CA PRO A 224 -24.95 89.81 1.53
C PRO A 224 -24.27 88.50 1.06
N CYS A 225 -24.73 87.36 1.57
CA CYS A 225 -24.19 86.04 1.21
C CYS A 225 -24.32 85.74 -0.29
N THR A 226 -23.20 85.47 -0.96
CA THR A 226 -23.21 85.08 -2.37
C THR A 226 -23.77 83.66 -2.58
N SER A 227 -24.22 83.35 -3.81
CA SER A 227 -24.86 82.07 -4.12
C SER A 227 -23.97 80.87 -3.73
N GLY A 228 -24.57 79.87 -3.10
CA GLY A 228 -23.87 78.70 -2.57
C GLY A 228 -23.25 78.89 -1.18
N HIS A 229 -23.25 80.09 -0.62
CA HIS A 229 -22.78 80.37 0.74
C HIS A 229 -23.93 80.89 1.61
N PHE A 230 -23.79 80.73 2.93
CA PHE A 230 -24.73 81.23 3.93
C PHE A 230 -23.97 81.97 5.05
N CYS A 231 -24.68 82.84 5.74
CA CYS A 231 -24.15 83.66 6.82
C CYS A 231 -25.24 83.72 7.90
N LEU A 232 -24.94 83.16 9.07
CA LEU A 232 -25.82 83.24 10.24
C LEU A 232 -25.68 84.63 10.87
N THR A 233 -26.56 84.97 11.82
CA THR A 233 -26.38 86.14 12.68
C THR A 233 -24.97 86.10 13.31
N GLY A 234 -24.25 87.23 13.26
CA GLY A 234 -22.89 87.33 13.78
C GLY A 234 -21.78 86.83 12.83
N ALA A 235 -22.07 86.60 11.54
CA ALA A 235 -21.07 86.10 10.59
C ALA A 235 -20.02 87.15 10.20
N GLY A 236 -18.73 86.84 10.40
CA GLY A 236 -17.61 87.65 9.93
C GLY A 236 -17.15 87.37 8.49
N TYR A 237 -17.63 86.27 7.89
CA TYR A 237 -17.35 85.85 6.51
C TYR A 237 -18.44 84.84 6.05
N PRO A 238 -18.64 84.64 4.74
CA PRO A 238 -19.65 83.71 4.22
C PRO A 238 -19.15 82.25 4.22
N GLU A 239 -19.92 81.33 4.83
CA GLU A 239 -19.61 79.89 4.90
C GLU A 239 -20.24 79.12 3.72
N PRO A 240 -19.53 78.18 3.06
CA PRO A 240 -20.09 77.41 1.95
C PRO A 240 -21.14 76.40 2.42
N CYS A 241 -22.22 76.21 1.64
CA CYS A 241 -23.27 75.26 2.01
C CYS A 241 -22.74 73.82 2.16
N PRO A 242 -23.11 73.09 3.24
CA PRO A 242 -22.73 71.71 3.44
C PRO A 242 -23.42 70.76 2.45
N LEU A 243 -22.87 69.56 2.32
CA LEU A 243 -23.42 68.48 1.48
C LEU A 243 -24.91 68.24 1.78
N GLY A 244 -25.66 67.83 0.75
CA GLY A 244 -27.12 67.66 0.82
C GLY A 244 -27.93 68.97 0.75
N THR A 245 -27.26 70.12 0.81
CA THR A 245 -27.90 71.46 0.76
C THR A 245 -27.32 72.37 -0.33
N TYR A 246 -28.06 73.40 -0.71
CA TYR A 246 -27.68 74.42 -1.70
C TYR A 246 -28.26 75.80 -1.31
N TYR A 247 -27.70 76.89 -1.84
CA TYR A 247 -28.26 78.24 -1.61
C TYR A 247 -28.40 79.04 -2.91
N PRO A 248 -29.63 79.19 -3.44
CA PRO A 248 -29.90 80.05 -4.59
C PRO A 248 -29.94 81.52 -4.15
N TYR A 249 -29.43 82.41 -5.00
CA TYR A 249 -29.26 83.85 -4.76
C TYR A 249 -30.54 84.63 -4.38
N THR A 250 -31.73 84.03 -4.56
CA THR A 250 -33.03 84.72 -4.50
C THR A 250 -33.70 84.74 -3.12
N LEU A 251 -33.03 84.31 -2.04
CA LEU A 251 -33.70 84.01 -0.76
C LEU A 251 -33.29 84.84 0.47
N ASN A 252 -32.15 85.54 0.47
CA ASN A 252 -31.62 86.35 1.60
C ASN A 252 -31.95 85.82 3.01
N LYS A 253 -31.63 84.53 3.25
CA LYS A 253 -32.25 83.75 4.35
C LYS A 253 -31.31 83.26 5.44
N GLY A 254 -30.01 83.57 5.34
CA GLY A 254 -28.97 83.13 6.28
C GLY A 254 -28.76 81.61 6.41
N SER A 255 -29.47 80.78 5.62
CA SER A 255 -29.45 79.31 5.74
C SER A 255 -29.59 78.61 4.39
N CYS A 256 -28.81 77.55 4.18
CA CYS A 256 -28.93 76.68 2.99
C CYS A 256 -30.28 75.93 2.96
N THR A 257 -30.75 75.63 1.75
CA THR A 257 -31.97 74.87 1.46
C THR A 257 -31.64 73.41 1.18
N ILE A 258 -32.48 72.49 1.64
CA ILE A 258 -32.31 71.04 1.41
C ILE A 258 -32.59 70.72 -0.07
N CYS A 259 -31.75 69.88 -0.70
CA CYS A 259 -31.85 69.62 -2.14
C CYS A 259 -33.08 68.78 -2.55
N ASP A 260 -33.60 69.06 -3.76
CA ASP A 260 -34.89 68.56 -4.24
C ASP A 260 -34.97 67.03 -4.41
N PRO A 261 -36.16 66.41 -4.18
CA PRO A 261 -36.35 64.96 -4.35
C PRO A 261 -35.94 64.44 -5.73
N GLY A 262 -35.04 63.45 -5.77
CA GLY A 262 -34.48 62.91 -7.01
C GLY A 262 -33.24 63.63 -7.55
N TYR A 263 -32.75 64.65 -6.85
CA TYR A 263 -31.45 65.27 -7.06
C TYR A 263 -30.57 65.10 -5.80
N ALA A 264 -29.27 65.31 -5.96
CA ALA A 264 -28.26 65.25 -4.92
C ALA A 264 -27.35 66.46 -4.98
N CYS A 265 -26.78 66.79 -3.82
CA CYS A 265 -25.84 67.87 -3.61
C CYS A 265 -24.57 67.29 -3.00
N ASP A 266 -23.77 66.71 -3.88
CA ASP A 266 -22.55 65.94 -3.62
C ASP A 266 -21.27 66.79 -3.57
N THR A 267 -21.43 68.12 -3.65
CA THR A 267 -20.35 69.10 -3.50
C THR A 267 -20.79 70.24 -2.59
N THR A 268 -19.87 70.76 -1.78
CA THR A 268 -20.11 71.92 -0.91
C THR A 268 -20.10 73.22 -1.71
N GLY A 269 -20.89 74.21 -1.28
CA GLY A 269 -20.95 75.52 -1.95
C GLY A 269 -21.90 75.58 -3.16
N LEU A 270 -22.84 74.64 -3.29
CA LEU A 270 -23.74 74.57 -4.45
C LEU A 270 -24.78 75.69 -4.46
N SER A 271 -24.91 76.37 -5.61
CA SER A 271 -25.93 77.40 -5.86
C SER A 271 -27.22 76.86 -6.51
N THR A 272 -27.18 75.65 -7.07
CA THR A 272 -28.32 74.93 -7.69
C THR A 272 -28.18 73.41 -7.47
N PRO A 273 -29.27 72.62 -7.53
CA PRO A 273 -29.20 71.16 -7.48
C PRO A 273 -28.73 70.59 -8.84
N VAL A 274 -27.43 70.33 -8.97
CA VAL A 274 -26.80 69.93 -10.25
C VAL A 274 -26.93 68.42 -10.52
N THR A 275 -26.75 67.57 -9.51
CA THR A 275 -26.50 66.15 -9.72
C THR A 275 -27.80 65.34 -9.63
N ALA A 276 -28.34 64.89 -10.77
CA ALA A 276 -29.51 64.00 -10.78
C ALA A 276 -29.16 62.62 -10.19
N CYS A 277 -30.10 62.03 -9.42
CA CYS A 277 -29.90 60.70 -8.83
C CYS A 277 -29.69 59.62 -9.91
N ALA A 278 -28.70 58.75 -9.73
CA ALA A 278 -28.33 57.75 -10.74
C ALA A 278 -29.39 56.64 -10.90
N GLU A 279 -29.45 56.03 -12.08
CA GLU A 279 -30.37 54.91 -12.35
C GLU A 279 -30.17 53.77 -11.35
N GLY A 280 -31.25 53.34 -10.69
CA GLY A 280 -31.21 52.36 -9.60
C GLY A 280 -31.48 52.96 -8.21
N TYR A 281 -31.31 54.28 -8.03
CA TYR A 281 -31.30 54.92 -6.71
C TYR A 281 -32.40 55.99 -6.53
N PHE A 282 -32.73 56.30 -5.27
CA PHE A 282 -33.72 57.30 -4.91
C PHE A 282 -33.16 58.28 -3.87
N CYS A 283 -32.91 59.51 -4.32
CA CYS A 283 -32.41 60.61 -3.51
C CYS A 283 -33.59 61.21 -2.74
N ALA A 284 -33.79 60.70 -1.52
CA ALA A 284 -34.90 61.05 -0.63
C ALA A 284 -34.63 62.35 0.13
N ASN A 285 -35.68 63.14 0.34
CA ASN A 285 -35.61 64.35 1.15
C ASN A 285 -35.71 63.98 2.64
N GLN A 286 -34.57 63.57 3.22
CA GLN A 286 -34.37 63.47 4.67
C GLN A 286 -33.99 64.85 5.23
N ASN A 287 -33.95 65.02 6.56
CA ASN A 287 -33.68 66.32 7.21
C ASN A 287 -32.38 67.02 6.78
N ASN A 288 -31.42 66.30 6.20
CA ASN A 288 -30.13 66.81 5.72
C ASN A 288 -30.02 66.81 4.17
N GLY A 289 -31.02 66.29 3.44
CA GLY A 289 -30.97 66.12 1.99
C GLY A 289 -30.16 64.92 1.52
N ALA A 290 -29.85 64.90 0.22
CA ALA A 290 -29.11 63.82 -0.44
C ALA A 290 -27.65 64.25 -0.72
N GLU A 291 -26.74 63.83 0.15
CA GLU A 291 -25.28 64.09 0.07
C GLU A 291 -24.57 63.32 -1.07
N SER A 292 -25.28 62.46 -1.80
CA SER A 292 -24.75 61.63 -2.89
C SER A 292 -25.83 61.25 -3.90
N ALA A 293 -25.47 61.11 -5.18
CA ALA A 293 -26.36 60.65 -6.25
C ALA A 293 -26.58 59.12 -6.27
N THR A 294 -25.92 58.37 -5.39
CA THR A 294 -26.04 56.90 -5.24
C THR A 294 -26.29 56.49 -3.77
N PRO A 295 -27.35 56.97 -3.10
CA PRO A 295 -27.68 56.58 -1.73
C PRO A 295 -28.10 55.10 -1.67
N LEU A 296 -27.71 54.38 -0.61
CA LEU A 296 -28.07 52.97 -0.43
C LEU A 296 -29.59 52.75 -0.52
N CYS A 297 -30.01 51.76 -1.32
CA CYS A 297 -31.41 51.32 -1.39
C CYS A 297 -31.91 50.97 0.02
N PRO A 298 -33.07 51.49 0.48
CA PRO A 298 -33.58 51.22 1.83
C PRO A 298 -34.38 49.90 1.93
N SER A 299 -34.10 48.90 1.09
CA SER A 299 -34.90 47.67 1.07
C SER A 299 -34.62 46.77 2.29
N PRO A 300 -35.66 46.29 3.00
CA PRO A 300 -35.48 45.25 4.01
C PRO A 300 -35.17 43.91 3.33
N ALA A 301 -34.31 43.10 3.96
CA ALA A 301 -33.87 41.83 3.39
C ALA A 301 -35.06 40.93 2.98
N GLY A 302 -34.91 40.29 1.83
CA GLY A 302 -35.99 39.63 1.08
C GLY A 302 -36.62 40.52 0.01
N ASN A 303 -36.15 41.77 -0.17
CA ASN A 303 -36.70 42.72 -1.16
C ASN A 303 -35.61 43.55 -1.84
N PHE A 304 -35.90 44.08 -3.03
CA PHE A 304 -34.96 44.87 -3.84
C PHE A 304 -35.57 46.15 -4.44
N CYS A 305 -34.72 47.13 -4.76
CA CYS A 305 -35.12 48.36 -5.48
C CYS A 305 -35.04 48.17 -7.01
N ASN A 306 -36.16 48.30 -7.72
CA ASN A 306 -36.22 48.14 -9.19
C ASN A 306 -35.95 49.45 -9.98
N GLY A 307 -35.13 50.36 -9.43
CA GLY A 307 -34.68 51.60 -10.08
C GLY A 307 -35.74 52.66 -10.44
N THR A 308 -37.03 52.39 -10.30
CA THR A 308 -38.10 53.40 -10.45
C THR A 308 -38.03 54.44 -9.34
N LYS A 309 -38.36 55.70 -9.65
CA LYS A 309 -38.33 56.87 -8.73
C LYS A 309 -39.40 56.85 -7.63
N THR A 310 -39.63 55.72 -6.97
CA THR A 310 -40.69 55.52 -5.97
C THR A 310 -40.18 54.73 -4.78
N HIS A 311 -40.83 54.91 -3.62
CA HIS A 311 -40.46 54.27 -2.35
C HIS A 311 -40.89 52.78 -2.26
N THR A 312 -41.05 52.09 -3.41
CA THR A 312 -41.56 50.72 -3.49
C THR A 312 -40.43 49.71 -3.68
N TYR A 313 -40.28 48.81 -2.71
CA TYR A 313 -39.42 47.63 -2.82
C TYR A 313 -40.22 46.42 -3.33
N PHE A 314 -39.57 45.59 -4.15
CA PHE A 314 -40.18 44.39 -4.73
C PHE A 314 -39.66 43.14 -4.03
N VAL A 315 -40.54 42.17 -3.77
CA VAL A 315 -40.16 40.89 -3.16
C VAL A 315 -39.14 40.18 -4.04
N CYS A 316 -38.04 39.71 -3.44
CA CYS A 316 -36.96 39.05 -4.17
C CYS A 316 -37.49 37.87 -5.00
N PRO A 317 -37.18 37.78 -6.31
CA PRO A 317 -37.71 36.71 -7.14
C PRO A 317 -37.09 35.36 -6.74
N ARG A 318 -37.89 34.28 -6.84
CA ARG A 318 -37.38 32.90 -6.76
C ARG A 318 -36.13 32.72 -7.64
N GLY A 319 -35.17 31.96 -7.15
CA GLY A 319 -33.84 31.79 -7.75
C GLY A 319 -32.79 32.75 -7.19
N SER A 320 -33.18 33.88 -6.60
CA SER A 320 -32.26 34.87 -6.00
C SER A 320 -32.58 35.14 -4.54
N TYR A 321 -31.59 35.64 -3.81
CA TYR A 321 -31.73 36.23 -2.49
C TYR A 321 -31.34 37.71 -2.50
N CYS A 322 -31.89 38.46 -1.55
CA CYS A 322 -31.74 39.90 -1.44
C CYS A 322 -31.42 40.25 0.01
N VAL A 323 -30.17 40.62 0.29
CA VAL A 323 -29.76 41.17 1.59
C VAL A 323 -30.32 42.59 1.79
N VAL A 324 -30.14 43.18 2.97
CA VAL A 324 -30.53 44.59 3.23
C VAL A 324 -29.88 45.51 2.19
N GLY A 325 -30.69 46.35 1.55
CA GLY A 325 -30.26 47.33 0.55
C GLY A 325 -29.86 46.77 -0.81
N THR A 326 -30.42 45.62 -1.21
CA THR A 326 -30.25 45.07 -2.56
C THR A 326 -30.86 46.01 -3.61
N GLY A 327 -30.03 46.52 -4.51
CA GLY A 327 -30.44 47.35 -5.65
C GLY A 327 -31.05 46.54 -6.81
N THR A 328 -30.84 46.99 -8.04
CA THR A 328 -31.40 46.34 -9.26
C THR A 328 -30.82 44.96 -9.54
N ALA A 329 -29.59 44.67 -9.08
CA ALA A 329 -28.96 43.36 -9.19
C ALA A 329 -29.21 42.53 -7.92
N GLN A 330 -30.08 41.51 -8.01
CA GLN A 330 -30.28 40.55 -6.92
C GLN A 330 -29.15 39.50 -6.90
N SER A 331 -28.82 38.95 -5.74
CA SER A 331 -27.80 37.90 -5.62
C SER A 331 -28.41 36.55 -6.04
N PRO A 332 -27.99 35.93 -7.16
CA PRO A 332 -28.52 34.62 -7.54
C PRO A 332 -28.08 33.56 -6.51
N CYS A 333 -28.95 32.61 -6.20
CA CYS A 333 -28.56 31.42 -5.43
C CYS A 333 -27.42 30.70 -6.19
N PRO A 334 -26.32 30.31 -5.53
CA PRO A 334 -25.17 29.68 -6.17
C PRO A 334 -25.48 28.24 -6.61
N PRO A 335 -24.67 27.65 -7.51
CA PRO A 335 -24.75 26.22 -7.86
C PRO A 335 -24.74 25.34 -6.61
N GLY A 336 -25.50 24.24 -6.65
CA GLY A 336 -25.73 23.39 -5.48
C GLY A 336 -26.80 23.93 -4.52
N ARG A 337 -27.29 25.15 -4.71
CA ARG A 337 -28.51 25.67 -4.08
C ARG A 337 -29.55 26.05 -5.14
N TYR A 338 -30.80 26.25 -4.72
CA TYR A 338 -31.87 26.77 -5.57
C TYR A 338 -32.88 27.58 -4.74
N GLY A 339 -33.36 28.69 -5.30
CA GLY A 339 -34.36 29.53 -4.66
C GLY A 339 -35.77 29.07 -4.99
N HIS A 340 -36.32 28.15 -4.21
CA HIS A 340 -37.65 27.59 -4.46
C HIS A 340 -38.80 28.61 -4.31
N THR A 341 -38.65 29.52 -3.35
CA THR A 341 -39.64 30.53 -2.97
C THR A 341 -39.16 31.94 -3.27
N ASN A 342 -40.09 32.89 -3.34
CA ASN A 342 -39.76 34.32 -3.39
C ASN A 342 -39.37 34.82 -1.98
N GLY A 343 -38.69 35.97 -1.90
CA GLY A 343 -38.46 36.71 -0.65
C GLY A 343 -37.25 36.26 0.18
N LEU A 344 -36.32 35.49 -0.42
CA LEU A 344 -35.14 34.98 0.26
C LEU A 344 -34.20 36.12 0.68
N LYS A 345 -33.71 36.07 1.92
CA LYS A 345 -32.98 37.17 2.58
C LYS A 345 -31.47 36.98 2.60
N SER A 346 -31.02 35.74 2.45
CA SER A 346 -29.60 35.35 2.49
C SER A 346 -29.38 34.05 1.70
N GLU A 347 -28.12 33.75 1.38
CA GLU A 347 -27.74 32.52 0.69
C GLU A 347 -28.15 31.25 1.46
N LEU A 348 -28.17 31.30 2.79
CA LEU A 348 -28.58 30.16 3.63
C LEU A 348 -30.08 29.82 3.46
N GLU A 349 -30.90 30.77 3.04
CA GLU A 349 -32.32 30.55 2.71
C GLU A 349 -32.52 29.99 1.29
N CYS A 350 -31.51 30.02 0.42
CA CYS A 350 -31.51 29.23 -0.80
C CYS A 350 -31.38 27.75 -0.45
N ALA A 351 -32.44 26.98 -0.72
CA ALA A 351 -32.52 25.56 -0.41
C ALA A 351 -31.36 24.78 -1.03
N THR A 352 -30.72 23.89 -0.26
CA THR A 352 -29.71 22.98 -0.79
C THR A 352 -30.32 22.05 -1.84
N CYS A 353 -29.57 21.77 -2.91
CA CYS A 353 -30.04 20.85 -3.94
C CYS A 353 -30.24 19.46 -3.31
N PRO A 354 -31.43 18.85 -3.38
CA PRO A 354 -31.74 17.65 -2.62
C PRO A 354 -31.01 16.44 -3.21
N ALA A 355 -30.50 15.57 -2.33
CA ALA A 355 -29.77 14.38 -2.74
C ALA A 355 -30.56 13.55 -3.78
N GLY A 356 -29.84 13.05 -4.79
CA GLY A 356 -30.38 12.42 -5.99
C GLY A 356 -30.67 13.40 -7.14
N LYS A 357 -30.48 14.71 -6.95
CA LYS A 357 -30.65 15.76 -8.00
C LYS A 357 -29.44 16.69 -8.05
N PHE A 358 -29.39 17.54 -9.08
CA PHE A 358 -28.31 18.53 -9.25
C PHE A 358 -28.80 19.92 -9.69
N CYS A 359 -28.05 20.95 -9.31
CA CYS A 359 -28.37 22.36 -9.49
C CYS A 359 -27.14 23.10 -10.06
N PRO A 360 -26.96 23.15 -11.41
CA PRO A 360 -25.71 23.58 -12.05
C PRO A 360 -25.59 25.07 -12.31
N SER A 361 -26.70 25.82 -12.22
CA SER A 361 -26.79 27.20 -12.65
C SER A 361 -27.03 28.12 -11.46
N TYR A 362 -26.30 29.24 -11.44
CA TYR A 362 -26.69 30.41 -10.66
C TYR A 362 -28.15 30.79 -10.98
N GLY A 363 -28.94 31.13 -9.97
CA GLY A 363 -30.33 31.55 -10.16
C GLY A 363 -31.34 30.41 -10.28
N ALA A 364 -30.94 29.15 -10.02
CA ALA A 364 -31.84 28.00 -10.14
C ALA A 364 -33.10 28.15 -9.27
N THR A 365 -34.28 27.95 -9.86
CA THR A 365 -35.60 28.00 -9.17
C THR A 365 -36.13 26.62 -8.78
N ALA A 366 -35.56 25.57 -9.37
CA ALA A 366 -35.77 24.16 -9.09
C ALA A 366 -34.51 23.37 -9.50
N PRO A 367 -34.30 22.13 -9.00
CA PRO A 367 -33.21 21.28 -9.48
C PRO A 367 -33.33 20.94 -10.96
N ALA A 368 -32.23 21.03 -11.71
CA ALA A 368 -32.22 20.91 -13.16
C ALA A 368 -32.47 19.48 -13.67
N GLY A 369 -32.17 18.47 -12.85
CA GLY A 369 -32.40 17.07 -13.21
C GLY A 369 -32.10 16.10 -12.07
N ASN A 370 -32.41 14.83 -12.31
CA ASN A 370 -31.98 13.71 -11.47
C ASN A 370 -30.50 13.40 -11.72
N CYS A 371 -29.82 12.78 -10.76
CA CYS A 371 -28.46 12.29 -10.93
C CYS A 371 -28.36 11.35 -12.15
N LEU A 372 -27.23 11.39 -12.87
CA LEU A 372 -26.96 10.49 -13.98
C LEU A 372 -26.78 9.06 -13.45
N ALA A 373 -27.17 8.06 -14.23
CA ALA A 373 -26.80 6.68 -13.93
C ALA A 373 -25.26 6.55 -13.92
N ALA A 374 -24.74 5.60 -13.14
CA ALA A 374 -23.34 5.45 -12.75
C ALA A 374 -22.83 6.44 -11.68
N TYR A 375 -23.64 7.41 -11.24
CA TYR A 375 -23.27 8.40 -10.22
C TYR A 375 -24.32 8.47 -9.10
N TYR A 376 -23.90 8.93 -7.93
CA TYR A 376 -24.82 9.32 -6.85
C TYR A 376 -24.63 10.81 -6.55
N CYS A 377 -25.71 11.51 -6.22
CA CYS A 377 -25.68 12.95 -5.96
C CYS A 377 -25.96 13.18 -4.47
N PRO A 378 -24.96 13.52 -3.64
CA PRO A 378 -25.21 14.00 -2.27
C PRO A 378 -26.01 15.32 -2.29
N GLU A 379 -26.35 15.83 -1.10
CA GLU A 379 -26.95 17.17 -1.01
C GLU A 379 -25.95 18.23 -1.47
N GLY A 380 -26.43 19.23 -2.22
CA GLY A 380 -25.59 20.29 -2.76
C GLY A 380 -24.91 19.98 -4.10
N SER A 381 -25.19 18.86 -4.78
CA SER A 381 -24.56 18.56 -6.08
C SER A 381 -24.82 19.63 -7.14
N ILE A 382 -23.73 20.14 -7.73
CA ILE A 382 -23.71 21.14 -8.80
C ILE A 382 -23.77 20.51 -10.21
N SER A 383 -23.66 19.19 -10.34
CA SER A 383 -23.73 18.49 -11.64
C SER A 383 -24.29 17.08 -11.52
N GLY A 384 -24.79 16.54 -12.63
CA GLY A 384 -25.41 15.21 -12.69
C GLY A 384 -24.46 14.05 -12.46
N ASN A 385 -23.14 14.29 -12.46
CA ASN A 385 -22.11 13.35 -11.99
C ASN A 385 -21.83 13.46 -10.47
N GLY A 386 -22.72 14.15 -9.74
CA GLY A 386 -22.71 14.30 -8.29
C GLY A 386 -21.72 15.33 -7.74
N THR A 387 -20.90 16.00 -8.56
CA THR A 387 -19.88 16.94 -8.06
C THR A 387 -20.47 18.01 -7.15
N ILE A 388 -19.76 18.34 -6.09
CA ILE A 388 -20.00 19.50 -5.22
C ILE A 388 -18.90 20.56 -5.44
N GLU A 389 -19.05 21.75 -4.85
CA GLU A 389 -17.94 22.71 -4.78
C GLU A 389 -16.71 22.05 -4.12
N GLY A 390 -15.52 22.29 -4.67
CA GLY A 390 -14.30 21.52 -4.36
C GLY A 390 -13.97 20.39 -5.34
N GLY A 391 -14.90 19.99 -6.21
CA GLY A 391 -14.55 19.40 -7.52
C GLY A 391 -14.31 17.89 -7.62
N ILE A 392 -14.73 17.07 -6.64
CA ILE A 392 -14.74 15.60 -6.78
C ILE A 392 -16.06 15.11 -7.38
N SER A 393 -16.03 14.18 -8.34
CA SER A 393 -17.24 13.54 -8.88
C SER A 393 -17.61 12.29 -8.10
N HIS A 394 -18.90 12.12 -7.82
CA HIS A 394 -19.42 11.04 -6.98
C HIS A 394 -19.83 9.84 -7.85
N LEU A 395 -18.83 9.28 -8.54
CA LEU A 395 -18.96 8.03 -9.29
C LEU A 395 -19.36 6.88 -8.34
N CYS A 396 -20.21 5.97 -8.80
CA CYS A 396 -20.61 4.83 -7.99
C CYS A 396 -19.38 3.96 -7.62
N PRO A 397 -19.11 3.72 -6.32
CA PRO A 397 -18.00 2.88 -5.89
C PRO A 397 -18.26 1.41 -6.26
N SER A 398 -17.18 0.64 -6.37
CA SER A 398 -17.25 -0.81 -6.50
C SER A 398 -17.98 -1.44 -5.30
N GLY A 399 -18.62 -2.58 -5.55
CA GLY A 399 -19.53 -3.23 -4.62
C GLY A 399 -20.92 -2.59 -4.51
N SER A 400 -21.20 -1.55 -5.29
CA SER A 400 -22.50 -0.86 -5.34
C SER A 400 -22.96 -0.63 -6.78
N PHE A 401 -24.23 -0.25 -6.96
CA PHE A 401 -24.77 0.26 -8.22
C PHE A 401 -25.56 1.56 -7.99
N CYS A 402 -25.65 2.40 -9.02
CA CYS A 402 -26.27 3.72 -8.96
C CYS A 402 -27.08 3.97 -10.24
N SER A 403 -28.40 3.76 -10.15
CA SER A 403 -29.35 4.11 -11.19
C SER A 403 -29.63 5.63 -11.18
N SER A 404 -30.29 6.17 -12.21
CA SER A 404 -30.56 7.61 -12.26
C SER A 404 -31.38 8.08 -11.05
N GLY A 405 -30.99 9.20 -10.44
CA GLY A 405 -31.59 9.71 -9.22
C GLY A 405 -31.02 9.15 -7.90
N SER A 406 -29.97 8.33 -7.94
CA SER A 406 -29.33 7.76 -6.74
C SER A 406 -28.86 8.85 -5.77
N LYS A 407 -29.35 8.79 -4.52
CA LYS A 407 -28.94 9.69 -3.42
C LYS A 407 -27.62 9.25 -2.77
N ALA A 408 -27.41 7.95 -2.74
CA ALA A 408 -26.24 7.25 -2.23
C ALA A 408 -26.06 5.95 -3.03
N PRO A 409 -24.90 5.28 -2.97
CA PRO A 409 -24.70 4.00 -3.65
C PRO A 409 -25.62 2.90 -3.11
N HIS A 410 -26.31 2.19 -4.00
CA HIS A 410 -27.07 1.00 -3.62
C HIS A 410 -26.12 -0.19 -3.52
N LEU A 411 -25.84 -0.64 -2.30
CA LEU A 411 -24.92 -1.74 -2.04
C LEU A 411 -25.39 -3.03 -2.73
N CYS A 412 -24.48 -3.76 -3.39
CA CYS A 412 -24.76 -5.13 -3.82
C CYS A 412 -25.15 -5.99 -2.61
N PRO A 413 -26.21 -6.80 -2.69
CA PRO A 413 -26.69 -7.58 -1.54
C PRO A 413 -25.72 -8.70 -1.16
N VAL A 414 -25.90 -9.26 0.05
CA VAL A 414 -25.12 -10.40 0.56
C VAL A 414 -25.16 -11.57 -0.43
N GLY A 415 -24.05 -12.28 -0.61
CA GLY A 415 -23.92 -13.30 -1.68
C GLY A 415 -23.60 -12.73 -3.07
N LYS A 416 -23.56 -11.40 -3.25
CA LYS A 416 -23.11 -10.72 -4.48
C LYS A 416 -21.93 -9.78 -4.21
N PHE A 417 -21.20 -9.45 -5.28
CA PHE A 417 -20.11 -8.47 -5.30
C PHE A 417 -20.07 -7.75 -6.65
N SER A 418 -19.37 -6.62 -6.76
CA SER A 418 -19.10 -5.97 -8.05
C SER A 418 -17.74 -5.30 -8.07
N MET A 419 -16.86 -5.70 -9.00
CA MET A 419 -15.55 -5.06 -9.16
C MET A 419 -15.63 -3.77 -10.00
N ALA A 420 -16.78 -3.52 -10.65
CA ALA A 420 -16.97 -2.36 -11.52
C ALA A 420 -17.32 -1.10 -10.71
N THR A 421 -16.58 -0.01 -10.94
CA THR A 421 -17.03 1.34 -10.59
C THR A 421 -18.03 1.84 -11.65
N GLY A 422 -18.92 2.74 -11.26
CA GLY A 422 -19.94 3.27 -12.17
C GLY A 422 -21.01 2.26 -12.61
N ALA A 423 -21.23 1.17 -11.86
CA ALA A 423 -22.33 0.25 -12.14
C ALA A 423 -23.69 0.97 -12.08
N THR A 424 -24.57 0.71 -13.04
CA THR A 424 -25.85 1.41 -13.23
C THR A 424 -27.06 0.66 -12.66
N ASP A 425 -26.95 -0.66 -12.50
CA ASP A 425 -28.05 -1.57 -12.17
C ASP A 425 -27.58 -2.80 -11.35
N ILE A 426 -28.52 -3.46 -10.67
CA ILE A 426 -28.28 -4.64 -9.82
C ILE A 426 -27.84 -5.90 -10.61
N SER A 427 -28.04 -5.94 -11.92
CA SER A 427 -27.47 -6.98 -12.80
C SER A 427 -25.94 -6.96 -12.81
N THR A 428 -25.29 -5.81 -12.61
CA THR A 428 -23.83 -5.68 -12.49
C THR A 428 -23.27 -6.24 -11.17
N CYS A 429 -24.13 -6.49 -10.18
CA CYS A 429 -23.75 -7.24 -8.97
C CYS A 429 -23.71 -8.74 -9.29
N ALA A 430 -22.52 -9.26 -9.55
CA ALA A 430 -22.28 -10.67 -9.82
C ALA A 430 -22.49 -11.52 -8.55
N SER A 431 -23.12 -12.69 -8.67
CA SER A 431 -23.15 -13.68 -7.60
C SER A 431 -21.73 -14.12 -7.25
N CYS A 432 -21.46 -14.33 -5.96
CA CYS A 432 -20.14 -14.71 -5.44
C CYS A 432 -19.53 -15.86 -6.26
N LEU A 433 -18.23 -15.77 -6.55
CA LEU A 433 -17.51 -16.78 -7.32
C LEU A 433 -17.57 -18.13 -6.61
N SER A 434 -17.76 -19.22 -7.37
CA SER A 434 -17.73 -20.58 -6.81
C SER A 434 -16.39 -20.88 -6.14
N GLY A 435 -16.41 -21.53 -4.98
CA GLY A 435 -15.25 -21.65 -4.10
C GLY A 435 -14.99 -20.45 -3.19
N ARG A 436 -15.75 -19.34 -3.32
CA ARG A 436 -15.60 -18.12 -2.51
C ARG A 436 -16.93 -17.73 -1.87
N TYR A 437 -16.86 -16.97 -0.78
CA TYR A 437 -18.03 -16.52 -0.03
C TYR A 437 -18.07 -14.99 0.13
N CYS A 438 -19.29 -14.45 0.20
CA CYS A 438 -19.58 -13.02 0.22
C CYS A 438 -20.52 -12.71 1.40
N ASN A 439 -19.95 -12.50 2.60
CA ASN A 439 -20.70 -12.44 3.87
C ASN A 439 -21.29 -11.08 4.24
N LYS A 440 -21.10 -10.04 3.42
CA LYS A 440 -21.60 -8.69 3.65
C LYS A 440 -22.18 -8.11 2.35
N ALA A 441 -23.03 -7.11 2.47
CA ALA A 441 -23.41 -6.26 1.35
C ALA A 441 -22.27 -5.26 1.04
N GLY A 442 -22.27 -4.68 -0.16
CA GLY A 442 -21.32 -3.62 -0.54
C GLY A 442 -19.94 -4.12 -0.97
N LEU A 443 -19.79 -5.42 -1.25
CA LEU A 443 -18.49 -6.04 -1.50
C LEU A 443 -17.94 -5.73 -2.90
N ALA A 444 -16.78 -5.08 -2.97
CA ALA A 444 -16.02 -4.90 -4.20
C ALA A 444 -15.36 -6.20 -4.70
N SER A 445 -15.07 -7.14 -3.80
CA SER A 445 -14.49 -8.46 -4.06
C SER A 445 -15.03 -9.48 -3.02
N PRO A 446 -14.95 -10.81 -3.27
CA PRO A 446 -15.41 -11.81 -2.31
C PRO A 446 -14.67 -11.71 -0.97
N THR A 447 -15.37 -11.95 0.15
CA THR A 447 -14.79 -11.89 1.51
C THR A 447 -13.62 -12.84 1.68
N GLY A 448 -13.70 -14.03 1.09
CA GLY A 448 -12.65 -15.03 1.16
C GLY A 448 -12.99 -16.32 0.41
N GLU A 449 -12.11 -17.31 0.55
CA GLU A 449 -12.31 -18.69 0.08
C GLU A 449 -13.09 -19.52 1.11
N ILE A 450 -13.79 -20.53 0.61
CA ILE A 450 -14.44 -21.56 1.42
C ILE A 450 -13.35 -22.35 2.19
N GLU A 451 -13.64 -22.69 3.44
CA GLU A 451 -12.71 -23.42 4.32
C GLU A 451 -12.47 -24.85 3.82
N ALA A 452 -11.27 -25.37 4.10
CA ALA A 452 -10.94 -26.74 3.73
C ALA A 452 -11.86 -27.74 4.46
N GLY A 453 -12.23 -28.80 3.74
CA GLY A 453 -13.28 -29.74 4.16
C GLY A 453 -14.70 -29.34 3.74
N TYR A 454 -14.88 -28.18 3.10
CA TYR A 454 -16.17 -27.72 2.56
C TYR A 454 -16.05 -27.33 1.09
N TYR A 455 -17.15 -27.37 0.35
CA TYR A 455 -17.25 -26.85 -1.01
C TYR A 455 -18.39 -25.84 -1.17
N GLY A 456 -18.49 -25.17 -2.32
CA GLY A 456 -19.66 -24.33 -2.60
C GLY A 456 -19.73 -23.73 -4.00
N GLY A 457 -20.95 -23.72 -4.55
CA GLY A 457 -21.28 -23.12 -5.84
C GLY A 457 -21.24 -21.57 -5.82
N ARG A 458 -21.96 -20.93 -6.75
CA ARG A 458 -22.03 -19.46 -6.81
C ARG A 458 -22.97 -18.89 -5.74
N GLY A 459 -22.65 -17.70 -5.25
CA GLY A 459 -23.54 -16.92 -4.38
C GLY A 459 -23.50 -17.23 -2.88
N VAL A 460 -22.59 -18.10 -2.42
CA VAL A 460 -22.50 -18.49 -1.01
C VAL A 460 -22.06 -17.34 -0.10
N THR A 461 -22.55 -17.37 1.15
CA THR A 461 -22.43 -16.27 2.11
C THR A 461 -21.52 -16.58 3.30
N THR A 462 -21.21 -17.86 3.56
CA THR A 462 -20.39 -18.32 4.69
C THR A 462 -19.14 -19.09 4.23
N PRO A 463 -18.06 -19.13 5.01
CA PRO A 463 -16.88 -19.96 4.73
C PRO A 463 -17.15 -21.47 4.89
N ARG A 464 -18.21 -21.83 5.61
CA ARG A 464 -18.76 -23.19 5.76
C ARG A 464 -20.24 -23.15 5.40
N PRO A 465 -20.62 -23.49 4.16
CA PRO A 465 -22.03 -23.57 3.77
C PRO A 465 -22.73 -24.79 4.39
N GLU A 466 -24.04 -24.69 4.57
CA GLU A 466 -24.85 -25.80 5.09
C GLU A 466 -24.92 -26.94 4.06
N ASN A 467 -24.81 -28.19 4.54
CA ASN A 467 -24.83 -29.41 3.72
C ASN A 467 -23.77 -29.47 2.59
N THR A 468 -22.63 -28.76 2.73
CA THR A 468 -21.49 -28.85 1.79
C THR A 468 -20.19 -29.32 2.45
N THR A 469 -20.27 -30.04 3.57
CA THR A 469 -19.18 -30.89 4.07
C THR A 469 -18.71 -31.81 2.95
N CYS A 470 -17.39 -31.98 2.78
CA CYS A 470 -16.86 -32.82 1.71
C CYS A 470 -17.26 -34.30 1.94
N PRO A 471 -17.90 -34.99 0.98
CA PRO A 471 -18.29 -36.38 1.14
C PRO A 471 -17.07 -37.32 1.14
N THR A 472 -17.26 -38.54 1.63
CA THR A 472 -16.25 -39.62 1.51
C THR A 472 -15.90 -39.92 0.04
N GLY A 473 -14.72 -40.49 -0.19
CA GLY A 473 -14.14 -40.68 -1.53
C GLY A 473 -13.63 -39.40 -2.20
N HIS A 474 -13.79 -38.24 -1.54
CA HIS A 474 -13.43 -36.92 -2.06
C HIS A 474 -12.62 -36.11 -1.05
N ALA A 475 -11.96 -35.07 -1.54
CA ALA A 475 -11.38 -34.00 -0.73
C ALA A 475 -11.76 -32.62 -1.24
N CYS A 476 -11.77 -31.65 -0.33
CA CYS A 476 -12.14 -30.27 -0.57
C CYS A 476 -11.04 -29.35 0.00
N PRO A 477 -9.98 -29.04 -0.78
CA PRO A 477 -9.01 -28.03 -0.39
C PRO A 477 -9.66 -26.65 -0.24
N ARG A 478 -8.95 -25.68 0.36
CA ARG A 478 -9.43 -24.29 0.48
C ARG A 478 -9.85 -23.77 -0.89
N GLY A 479 -11.05 -23.20 -0.96
CA GLY A 479 -11.60 -22.66 -2.20
C GLY A 479 -12.28 -23.67 -3.14
N SER A 480 -12.58 -24.90 -2.69
CA SER A 480 -13.26 -25.90 -3.52
C SER A 480 -14.65 -25.44 -4.00
N SER A 481 -14.86 -25.40 -5.32
CA SER A 481 -16.18 -25.17 -5.91
C SER A 481 -17.11 -26.40 -5.85
N SER A 482 -16.50 -27.58 -5.78
CA SER A 482 -17.15 -28.90 -5.71
C SER A 482 -16.21 -29.88 -4.98
N PRO A 483 -16.69 -31.06 -4.56
CA PRO A 483 -15.83 -32.15 -4.13
C PRO A 483 -14.88 -32.58 -5.26
N ILE A 484 -13.63 -32.89 -4.92
CA ILE A 484 -12.64 -33.45 -5.85
C ILE A 484 -12.46 -34.92 -5.48
N ALA A 485 -12.80 -35.84 -6.38
CA ALA A 485 -12.64 -37.28 -6.12
C ALA A 485 -11.16 -37.62 -5.89
N CYS A 486 -10.89 -38.54 -4.95
CA CYS A 486 -9.52 -38.96 -4.69
C CYS A 486 -8.93 -39.70 -5.88
N ASP A 487 -7.74 -39.28 -6.32
CA ASP A 487 -6.95 -40.04 -7.31
C ASP A 487 -6.63 -41.45 -6.80
N ALA A 488 -6.36 -42.37 -7.71
CA ALA A 488 -5.91 -43.70 -7.34
C ALA A 488 -4.62 -43.64 -6.48
N GLY A 489 -4.44 -44.62 -5.61
CA GLY A 489 -3.41 -44.59 -4.57
C GLY A 489 -3.77 -43.68 -3.39
N ARG A 490 -4.95 -43.06 -3.37
CA ARG A 490 -5.48 -42.27 -2.25
C ARG A 490 -6.94 -42.63 -1.93
N TYR A 491 -7.39 -42.27 -0.74
CA TYR A 491 -8.76 -42.50 -0.27
C TYR A 491 -9.24 -41.41 0.69
N ALA A 492 -10.54 -41.40 0.97
CA ALA A 492 -11.18 -40.50 1.94
C ALA A 492 -12.30 -41.23 2.70
N SER A 493 -11.99 -41.77 3.88
CA SER A 493 -12.90 -42.57 4.72
C SER A 493 -13.74 -41.76 5.71
N VAL A 494 -13.51 -40.46 5.82
CA VAL A 494 -14.29 -39.55 6.66
C VAL A 494 -14.68 -38.32 5.86
N GLU A 495 -15.84 -37.74 6.21
CA GLU A 495 -16.28 -36.48 5.63
C GLU A 495 -15.40 -35.31 6.09
N GLY A 496 -15.41 -34.22 5.33
CA GLY A 496 -14.69 -32.99 5.69
C GLY A 496 -13.19 -33.02 5.41
N LEU A 497 -12.69 -33.97 4.63
CA LEU A 497 -11.26 -34.05 4.31
C LEU A 497 -10.80 -32.89 3.42
N ALA A 498 -9.74 -32.21 3.87
CA ALA A 498 -9.05 -31.14 3.14
C ALA A 498 -8.19 -31.66 1.97
N ALA A 499 -7.68 -32.88 2.09
CA ALA A 499 -6.84 -33.57 1.11
C ALA A 499 -6.99 -35.10 1.28
N CYS A 500 -6.90 -35.86 0.18
CA CYS A 500 -7.04 -37.32 0.23
C CYS A 500 -5.82 -38.01 0.85
N VAL A 501 -6.09 -38.95 1.75
CA VAL A 501 -5.10 -39.73 2.50
C VAL A 501 -4.40 -40.72 1.57
N THR A 502 -3.08 -40.92 1.69
CA THR A 502 -2.36 -41.92 0.89
C THR A 502 -2.72 -43.34 1.32
N CYS A 503 -2.90 -44.24 0.35
CA CYS A 503 -3.26 -45.62 0.65
C CYS A 503 -2.15 -46.31 1.46
N PRO A 504 -2.44 -46.92 2.62
CA PRO A 504 -1.43 -47.53 3.48
C PRO A 504 -0.84 -48.80 2.86
N ALA A 505 0.44 -49.08 3.11
CA ALA A 505 1.07 -50.30 2.61
C ALA A 505 0.39 -51.58 3.16
N GLY A 506 0.13 -52.54 2.27
CA GLY A 506 -0.76 -53.69 2.48
C GLY A 506 -2.16 -53.50 1.86
N PHE A 507 -2.43 -52.34 1.26
CA PHE A 507 -3.72 -52.00 0.65
C PHE A 507 -3.53 -51.26 -0.68
N TYR A 508 -4.54 -51.32 -1.53
CA TYR A 508 -4.65 -50.52 -2.75
C TYR A 508 -5.93 -49.68 -2.73
N CYS A 509 -5.93 -48.54 -3.44
CA CYS A 509 -7.04 -47.60 -3.44
C CYS A 509 -7.31 -47.16 -4.87
N GLN A 510 -8.50 -47.47 -5.39
CA GLN A 510 -8.94 -47.03 -6.72
C GLN A 510 -9.42 -45.57 -6.69
N GLN A 511 -9.64 -44.96 -7.86
CA GLN A 511 -10.14 -43.59 -7.93
C GLN A 511 -11.51 -43.47 -7.22
N GLY A 512 -11.66 -42.45 -6.37
CA GLY A 512 -12.85 -42.24 -5.55
C GLY A 512 -12.97 -43.15 -4.31
N ALA A 513 -11.92 -43.89 -3.93
CA ALA A 513 -11.98 -44.84 -2.82
C ALA A 513 -12.42 -44.19 -1.50
N THR A 514 -13.48 -44.74 -0.91
CA THR A 514 -13.92 -44.46 0.46
C THR A 514 -13.07 -45.21 1.49
N GLU A 515 -12.60 -46.42 1.18
CA GLU A 515 -11.80 -47.25 2.09
C GLU A 515 -10.65 -47.97 1.36
N PRO A 516 -9.54 -48.32 2.05
CA PRO A 516 -8.45 -49.08 1.46
C PRO A 516 -8.81 -50.55 1.23
N LEU A 517 -8.62 -51.05 0.01
CA LEU A 517 -8.91 -52.43 -0.37
C LEU A 517 -7.70 -53.33 -0.08
N VAL A 518 -7.93 -54.53 0.45
CA VAL A 518 -6.88 -55.45 0.89
C VAL A 518 -6.03 -55.96 -0.28
N CYS A 519 -4.70 -55.87 -0.17
CA CYS A 519 -3.79 -56.41 -1.18
C CYS A 519 -3.97 -57.93 -1.37
N PRO A 520 -4.21 -58.41 -2.61
CA PRO A 520 -4.47 -59.83 -2.88
C PRO A 520 -3.21 -60.69 -2.81
N LYS A 521 -3.41 -61.99 -2.61
CA LYS A 521 -2.34 -63.00 -2.60
C LYS A 521 -1.53 -63.01 -3.91
N GLY A 522 -0.21 -63.08 -3.80
CA GLY A 522 0.71 -63.09 -4.95
C GLY A 522 1.10 -61.69 -5.45
N TYR A 523 0.56 -60.64 -4.86
CA TYR A 523 0.88 -59.24 -5.15
C TYR A 523 1.33 -58.53 -3.87
N VAL A 524 2.14 -57.50 -4.04
CA VAL A 524 2.54 -56.61 -2.95
C VAL A 524 1.92 -55.23 -3.16
N CYS A 525 1.62 -54.51 -2.09
CA CYS A 525 1.03 -53.18 -2.18
C CYS A 525 1.83 -52.21 -1.29
N PRO A 526 2.88 -51.58 -1.84
CA PRO A 526 3.55 -50.44 -1.22
C PRO A 526 2.58 -49.28 -0.96
N GLN A 527 3.04 -48.26 -0.23
CA GLN A 527 2.23 -47.08 0.05
C GLN A 527 1.81 -46.37 -1.26
N SER A 528 0.54 -45.96 -1.33
CA SER A 528 -0.10 -45.34 -2.50
C SER A 528 -0.32 -46.27 -3.71
N THR A 529 -0.47 -47.59 -3.50
CA THR A 529 -0.81 -48.54 -4.59
C THR A 529 -2.18 -48.22 -5.20
N GLU A 530 -2.21 -48.01 -6.51
CA GLU A 530 -3.42 -47.64 -7.28
C GLU A 530 -4.35 -48.83 -7.60
N ASN A 531 -3.77 -50.00 -7.84
CA ASN A 531 -4.48 -51.16 -8.36
C ASN A 531 -3.95 -52.47 -7.74
N ALA A 532 -4.85 -53.39 -7.46
CA ALA A 532 -4.59 -54.72 -6.88
C ALA A 532 -3.47 -55.50 -7.58
N THR A 533 -3.30 -55.28 -8.89
CA THR A 533 -2.36 -56.02 -9.75
C THR A 533 -1.07 -55.25 -10.09
N ALA A 534 -0.85 -54.06 -9.51
CA ALA A 534 0.24 -53.16 -9.94
C ALA A 534 1.66 -53.71 -9.68
N TYR A 535 1.85 -54.43 -8.57
CA TYR A 535 3.15 -55.00 -8.18
C TYR A 535 3.04 -56.52 -7.95
N PRO A 536 3.02 -57.33 -9.02
CA PRO A 536 3.02 -58.79 -8.90
C PRO A 536 4.33 -59.32 -8.32
N CYS A 537 4.28 -60.39 -7.52
CA CYS A 537 5.49 -61.15 -7.20
C CYS A 537 6.18 -61.59 -8.51
N PRO A 538 7.52 -61.44 -8.63
CA PRO A 538 8.25 -61.69 -9.86
C PRO A 538 8.29 -63.19 -10.22
N MET A 539 8.62 -63.51 -11.47
CA MET A 539 8.73 -64.90 -11.94
C MET A 539 9.69 -65.70 -11.05
N GLY A 540 9.29 -66.92 -10.69
CA GLY A 540 10.03 -67.76 -9.73
C GLY A 540 9.65 -67.52 -8.26
N TYR A 541 8.84 -66.49 -7.95
CA TYR A 541 8.34 -66.17 -6.62
C TYR A 541 6.81 -66.20 -6.56
N TRP A 542 6.26 -66.44 -5.37
CA TRP A 542 4.84 -66.63 -5.12
C TRP A 542 4.46 -66.17 -3.70
N SER A 543 3.16 -66.09 -3.41
CA SER A 543 2.69 -65.93 -2.03
C SER A 543 1.22 -66.34 -1.86
N ASN A 544 0.89 -66.90 -0.70
CA ASN A 544 -0.48 -67.18 -0.28
C ASN A 544 -1.07 -66.12 0.69
N LYS A 545 -0.29 -65.11 1.10
CA LYS A 545 -0.71 -64.09 2.09
C LYS A 545 -1.37 -62.89 1.43
N THR A 546 -2.38 -62.33 2.08
CA THR A 546 -2.93 -61.00 1.77
C THR A 546 -2.24 -59.89 2.58
N GLN A 547 -2.51 -58.62 2.27
CA GLN A 547 -1.93 -57.44 2.94
C GLN A 547 -0.39 -57.34 2.88
N GLN A 548 0.24 -57.89 1.84
CA GLN A 548 1.68 -57.83 1.62
C GLN A 548 2.12 -56.40 1.30
N LYS A 549 3.29 -56.00 1.80
CA LYS A 549 3.73 -54.59 1.81
C LYS A 549 4.98 -54.34 0.98
N ASP A 550 5.85 -55.34 0.89
CA ASP A 550 7.15 -55.25 0.21
C ASP A 550 7.46 -56.54 -0.56
N PHE A 551 8.32 -56.47 -1.58
CA PHE A 551 8.74 -57.64 -2.35
C PHE A 551 9.46 -58.71 -1.51
N ALA A 552 10.01 -58.38 -0.34
CA ALA A 552 10.51 -59.35 0.63
C ALA A 552 9.42 -60.28 1.20
N ASP A 553 8.13 -59.92 1.09
CA ASP A 553 7.01 -60.81 1.44
C ASP A 553 6.75 -61.89 0.36
N CYS A 554 7.33 -61.77 -0.85
CA CYS A 554 7.25 -62.78 -1.91
C CYS A 554 8.23 -63.93 -1.62
N LEU A 555 7.71 -65.15 -1.49
CA LEU A 555 8.52 -66.34 -1.21
C LEU A 555 9.06 -66.94 -2.52
N PRO A 556 10.30 -67.47 -2.55
CA PRO A 556 10.77 -68.24 -3.69
C PRO A 556 9.93 -69.52 -3.85
N ILE A 557 9.69 -69.94 -5.09
CA ILE A 557 9.03 -71.24 -5.37
C ILE A 557 9.97 -72.36 -4.89
N PRO A 558 9.51 -73.26 -4.00
CA PRO A 558 10.34 -74.30 -3.43
C PRO A 558 10.67 -75.39 -4.46
N PRO A 559 11.76 -76.16 -4.27
CA PRO A 559 12.09 -77.29 -5.13
C PRO A 559 10.93 -78.30 -5.28
N GLY A 560 10.82 -78.91 -6.45
CA GLY A 560 9.75 -79.84 -6.83
C GLY A 560 8.44 -79.19 -7.30
N TYR A 561 8.22 -77.91 -6.99
CA TYR A 561 7.02 -77.15 -7.39
C TYR A 561 7.28 -76.16 -8.52
N TYR A 562 6.21 -75.71 -9.18
CA TYR A 562 6.23 -74.61 -10.13
C TYR A 562 5.00 -73.69 -9.99
N ALA A 563 5.10 -72.50 -10.57
CA ALA A 563 3.98 -71.61 -10.89
C ALA A 563 4.36 -70.73 -12.09
N THR A 564 3.41 -70.40 -12.96
CA THR A 564 3.67 -69.70 -14.24
C THR A 564 3.46 -68.19 -14.12
N GLY A 565 4.14 -67.44 -15.00
CA GLY A 565 3.99 -65.99 -15.08
C GLY A 565 4.44 -65.23 -13.82
N VAL A 566 3.76 -64.10 -13.57
CA VAL A 566 3.98 -63.20 -12.42
C VAL A 566 2.69 -63.05 -11.62
N GLY A 567 2.79 -62.75 -10.34
CA GLY A 567 1.61 -62.55 -9.49
C GLY A 567 1.07 -63.83 -8.85
N SER A 568 1.90 -64.89 -8.76
CA SER A 568 1.48 -66.24 -8.35
C SER A 568 0.94 -66.28 -6.91
N GLY A 569 -0.38 -66.23 -6.79
CA GLY A 569 -1.13 -66.32 -5.53
C GLY A 569 -1.22 -67.73 -4.91
N ALA A 570 -0.53 -68.71 -5.47
CA ALA A 570 -0.41 -70.10 -5.03
C ALA A 570 0.72 -70.77 -5.82
N LEU A 571 1.16 -71.95 -5.37
CA LEU A 571 1.87 -72.90 -6.23
C LEU A 571 0.84 -73.59 -7.15
N GLU A 572 1.13 -73.71 -8.45
CA GLU A 572 0.20 -74.36 -9.39
C GLU A 572 0.22 -75.88 -9.24
N GLY A 573 1.40 -76.46 -9.03
CA GLY A 573 1.53 -77.89 -8.87
C GLY A 573 2.98 -78.35 -8.69
N LEU A 574 3.13 -79.67 -8.69
CA LEU A 574 4.41 -80.35 -8.77
C LEU A 574 4.89 -80.41 -10.23
N CYS A 575 6.20 -80.34 -10.45
CA CYS A 575 6.76 -80.59 -11.78
C CYS A 575 6.49 -82.03 -12.23
N ILE A 576 6.19 -82.23 -13.52
CA ILE A 576 5.67 -83.53 -13.99
C ILE A 576 6.76 -84.60 -14.10
N ALA A 577 6.35 -85.87 -14.09
CA ALA A 577 7.27 -86.98 -14.24
C ALA A 577 8.08 -86.88 -15.55
N GLY A 578 9.37 -87.22 -15.48
CA GLY A 578 10.36 -86.97 -16.53
C GLY A 578 11.11 -85.64 -16.41
N TYR A 579 10.71 -84.78 -15.47
CA TYR A 579 11.33 -83.48 -15.19
C TYR A 579 11.62 -83.32 -13.69
N TYR A 580 12.60 -82.48 -13.36
CA TYR A 580 12.91 -82.06 -12.00
C TYR A 580 12.95 -80.54 -11.88
N CYS A 581 12.74 -80.02 -10.67
CA CYS A 581 12.69 -78.59 -10.37
C CYS A 581 13.53 -78.24 -9.14
N SER A 582 14.64 -77.55 -9.36
CA SER A 582 15.63 -77.14 -8.34
C SER A 582 15.16 -75.99 -7.43
N GLY A 583 14.00 -75.39 -7.73
CA GLY A 583 13.47 -74.17 -7.11
C GLY A 583 13.40 -73.01 -8.10
N LEU A 584 12.57 -72.00 -7.82
CA LEU A 584 12.24 -70.88 -8.72
C LEU A 584 11.64 -71.30 -10.08
N ALA A 585 11.11 -72.52 -10.21
CA ALA A 585 10.67 -73.05 -11.50
C ALA A 585 9.38 -72.39 -12.01
N THR A 586 9.42 -71.89 -13.24
CA THR A 586 8.33 -71.15 -13.90
C THR A 586 7.44 -72.02 -14.81
N SER A 587 7.64 -73.33 -14.81
CA SER A 587 6.93 -74.32 -15.63
C SER A 587 7.07 -75.72 -15.04
N SER A 588 6.06 -76.57 -15.24
CA SER A 588 6.10 -78.00 -14.88
C SER A 588 7.14 -78.80 -15.68
N THR A 589 7.61 -78.25 -16.80
CA THR A 589 8.63 -78.82 -17.69
C THR A 589 9.72 -77.77 -17.95
N PRO A 590 10.69 -77.58 -17.04
CA PRO A 590 11.76 -76.59 -17.25
C PRO A 590 12.58 -76.90 -18.51
N PRO A 591 13.01 -75.86 -19.26
CA PRO A 591 13.75 -76.05 -20.50
C PRO A 591 15.15 -76.64 -20.24
N PRO A 592 15.73 -77.39 -21.20
CA PRO A 592 17.05 -77.99 -21.04
C PRO A 592 18.13 -76.94 -20.72
N GLY A 593 18.95 -77.22 -19.69
CA GLY A 593 20.00 -76.30 -19.24
C GLY A 593 19.52 -75.14 -18.36
N SER A 594 18.26 -75.13 -17.91
CA SER A 594 17.82 -74.18 -16.89
C SER A 594 18.48 -74.44 -15.54
N THR A 595 18.84 -73.38 -14.82
CA THR A 595 19.29 -73.44 -13.42
C THR A 595 18.18 -73.86 -12.44
N PHE A 596 16.92 -73.78 -12.86
CA PHE A 596 15.74 -73.97 -12.03
C PHE A 596 15.14 -75.39 -12.14
N GLY A 597 15.75 -76.25 -12.95
CA GLY A 597 15.29 -77.61 -13.20
C GLY A 597 15.59 -78.07 -14.63
N GLY A 598 15.10 -79.23 -15.02
CA GLY A 598 15.23 -79.70 -16.41
C GLY A 598 14.52 -81.01 -16.68
N LYS A 599 14.60 -81.46 -17.93
CA LYS A 599 14.27 -82.85 -18.28
C LYS A 599 15.35 -83.77 -17.69
N CYS A 600 14.93 -84.91 -17.18
CA CYS A 600 15.82 -85.85 -16.51
C CYS A 600 16.74 -86.63 -17.45
N GLY A 601 17.88 -87.06 -16.91
CA GLY A 601 18.96 -87.69 -17.65
C GLY A 601 18.57 -89.02 -18.30
N ALA A 602 19.29 -89.39 -19.37
CA ALA A 602 19.21 -90.73 -19.92
C ALA A 602 19.81 -91.72 -18.92
N GLY A 603 18.95 -92.46 -18.21
CA GLY A 603 19.31 -93.30 -17.08
C GLY A 603 18.90 -92.75 -15.72
N SER A 604 18.02 -91.74 -15.68
CA SER A 604 17.42 -91.19 -14.45
C SER A 604 15.92 -91.54 -14.34
N ALA A 605 15.35 -91.37 -13.14
CA ALA A 605 13.95 -91.63 -12.83
C ALA A 605 13.34 -90.48 -12.01
N CYS A 606 12.72 -89.52 -12.69
CA CYS A 606 12.07 -88.38 -12.04
C CYS A 606 10.55 -88.55 -11.96
N THR A 607 10.08 -88.94 -10.79
CA THR A 607 8.66 -88.90 -10.43
C THR A 607 8.15 -87.46 -10.30
N ALA A 608 6.83 -87.27 -10.30
CA ALA A 608 6.25 -85.94 -10.12
C ALA A 608 6.72 -85.29 -8.80
N GLY A 609 7.24 -84.07 -8.85
CA GLY A 609 7.80 -83.36 -7.70
C GLY A 609 9.30 -83.59 -7.44
N SER A 610 10.02 -84.31 -8.32
CA SER A 610 11.48 -84.47 -8.20
C SER A 610 12.21 -83.12 -8.13
N THR A 611 13.13 -82.98 -7.17
CA THR A 611 13.88 -81.73 -6.92
C THR A 611 15.19 -81.63 -7.69
N THR A 612 15.75 -82.78 -8.07
CA THR A 612 17.02 -82.95 -8.79
C THR A 612 16.91 -84.13 -9.75
N ASP A 613 17.85 -84.28 -10.69
CA ASP A 613 17.94 -85.49 -11.49
C ASP A 613 18.31 -86.69 -10.60
N VAL A 614 17.55 -87.80 -10.69
CA VAL A 614 17.72 -88.98 -9.83
C VAL A 614 18.18 -90.16 -10.66
N LEU A 615 19.49 -90.43 -10.65
CA LEU A 615 20.11 -91.55 -11.38
C LEU A 615 19.49 -92.91 -11.00
N CYS A 616 19.35 -93.84 -11.95
CA CYS A 616 18.90 -95.20 -11.64
C CYS A 616 19.82 -95.86 -10.61
N PRO A 617 19.26 -96.50 -9.55
CA PRO A 617 20.02 -97.43 -8.72
C PRO A 617 20.44 -98.66 -9.55
N GLY A 618 21.58 -99.25 -9.17
CA GLY A 618 22.06 -100.51 -9.76
C GLY A 618 21.06 -101.64 -9.66
N SER A 619 21.22 -102.67 -10.50
CA SER A 619 20.24 -103.73 -10.81
C SER A 619 19.03 -103.31 -11.66
N LYS A 620 18.76 -102.01 -11.80
CA LYS A 620 17.52 -101.47 -12.39
C LYS A 620 17.76 -100.48 -13.52
N TYR A 621 16.74 -100.32 -14.36
CA TYR A 621 16.72 -99.36 -15.46
C TYR A 621 15.50 -98.44 -15.39
N CYS A 622 15.60 -97.29 -16.05
CA CYS A 622 14.62 -96.21 -15.99
C CYS A 622 14.36 -95.60 -17.37
N ASP A 623 13.17 -95.04 -17.56
CA ASP A 623 12.72 -94.41 -18.82
C ASP A 623 12.82 -92.87 -18.81
N GLY A 624 13.42 -92.28 -17.76
CA GLY A 624 13.41 -90.84 -17.47
C GLY A 624 12.33 -90.44 -16.46
N THR A 625 11.18 -91.13 -16.46
CA THR A 625 10.02 -90.82 -15.61
C THR A 625 9.97 -91.67 -14.33
N GLN A 626 10.37 -92.94 -14.42
CA GLN A 626 10.29 -93.88 -13.31
C GLN A 626 11.31 -95.02 -13.45
N VAL A 627 11.53 -95.73 -12.34
CA VAL A 627 12.27 -97.00 -12.34
C VAL A 627 11.36 -98.09 -12.91
N VAL A 628 11.63 -98.55 -14.13
CA VAL A 628 10.73 -99.43 -14.89
C VAL A 628 10.83 -100.88 -14.43
N GLY A 629 12.04 -101.34 -14.09
CA GLY A 629 12.25 -102.71 -13.64
C GLY A 629 13.72 -103.07 -13.42
N ASN A 630 13.96 -104.34 -13.12
CA ASN A 630 15.30 -104.92 -13.03
C ASN A 630 15.85 -105.22 -14.44
N CYS A 631 17.17 -105.15 -14.61
CA CYS A 631 17.82 -105.56 -15.86
C CYS A 631 17.65 -107.08 -16.13
N SER A 632 17.56 -107.44 -17.40
CA SER A 632 17.32 -108.81 -17.87
C SER A 632 18.49 -109.74 -17.56
N ALA A 633 18.19 -111.03 -17.37
CA ALA A 633 19.25 -112.04 -17.32
C ALA A 633 20.04 -112.05 -18.65
N GLY A 634 21.34 -112.34 -18.56
CA GLY A 634 22.30 -112.14 -19.65
C GLY A 634 22.86 -110.70 -19.75
N TYR A 635 22.47 -109.79 -18.86
CA TYR A 635 22.94 -108.40 -18.81
C TYR A 635 23.22 -107.96 -17.36
N TYR A 636 24.04 -106.91 -17.19
CA TYR A 636 24.33 -106.31 -15.88
C TYR A 636 24.22 -104.78 -15.92
N CYS A 637 23.94 -104.18 -14.75
CA CYS A 637 23.69 -102.74 -14.61
C CYS A 637 24.21 -102.17 -13.28
N THR A 638 25.32 -101.42 -13.27
CA THR A 638 25.87 -100.81 -12.04
C THR A 638 25.08 -99.59 -11.59
N ARG A 639 24.79 -98.64 -12.50
CA ARG A 639 24.03 -97.40 -12.32
C ARG A 639 23.55 -96.84 -13.66
N ASN A 640 22.54 -95.97 -13.64
CA ASN A 640 22.16 -95.14 -14.79
C ASN A 640 21.76 -95.93 -16.07
N ALA A 641 21.13 -97.10 -15.92
CA ALA A 641 20.70 -97.91 -17.07
C ALA A 641 19.42 -97.39 -17.73
N THR A 642 19.41 -97.28 -19.05
CA THR A 642 18.27 -96.82 -19.87
C THR A 642 17.36 -97.94 -20.39
N SER A 643 17.75 -99.19 -20.21
CA SER A 643 17.07 -100.36 -20.79
C SER A 643 17.32 -101.61 -19.95
N ALA A 644 16.37 -102.55 -19.97
CA ALA A 644 16.53 -103.89 -19.40
C ALA A 644 17.69 -104.66 -20.05
N THR A 645 18.05 -104.31 -21.28
CA THR A 645 19.14 -104.89 -22.07
C THR A 645 20.06 -103.77 -22.58
N PRO A 646 21.02 -103.29 -21.77
CA PRO A 646 21.95 -102.24 -22.19
C PRO A 646 22.78 -102.67 -23.41
N LEU A 647 22.94 -101.76 -24.38
CA LEU A 647 23.69 -101.97 -25.62
C LEU A 647 25.02 -101.19 -25.67
N GLY A 648 25.49 -100.71 -24.51
CA GLY A 648 26.70 -99.89 -24.39
C GLY A 648 27.98 -100.71 -24.34
N PHE A 649 29.08 -100.11 -24.80
CA PHE A 649 30.44 -100.46 -24.41
C PHE A 649 30.97 -99.33 -23.53
N GLY A 650 31.15 -99.63 -22.25
CA GLY A 650 31.57 -98.71 -21.18
C GLY A 650 31.29 -99.38 -19.84
N ASP A 651 32.15 -99.17 -18.86
CA ASP A 651 32.38 -100.15 -17.77
C ASP A 651 31.25 -100.33 -16.74
N ASP A 652 30.11 -99.66 -16.93
CA ASP A 652 28.96 -99.63 -16.00
C ASP A 652 27.76 -100.53 -16.40
N ASN A 653 27.42 -100.68 -17.68
CA ASN A 653 26.21 -101.43 -18.08
C ASN A 653 26.39 -102.14 -19.42
N GLY A 654 26.07 -103.44 -19.51
CA GLY A 654 26.27 -104.19 -20.76
C GLY A 654 25.78 -105.64 -20.78
N GLU A 655 26.11 -106.33 -21.88
CA GLU A 655 25.95 -107.78 -22.01
C GLU A 655 26.86 -108.53 -21.04
N CYS A 656 26.41 -109.68 -20.53
CA CYS A 656 27.28 -110.52 -19.71
C CYS A 656 28.47 -111.05 -20.54
N PRO A 657 29.73 -110.81 -20.13
CA PRO A 657 30.90 -111.23 -20.88
C PRO A 657 31.14 -112.75 -20.81
N PRO A 658 31.86 -113.34 -21.78
CA PRO A 658 32.30 -114.73 -21.70
C PRO A 658 33.04 -115.06 -20.38
N GLY A 659 32.90 -116.31 -19.94
CA GLY A 659 33.36 -116.77 -18.63
C GLY A 659 32.56 -116.25 -17.43
N HIS A 660 31.47 -115.50 -17.64
CA HIS A 660 30.57 -114.99 -16.60
C HIS A 660 29.11 -115.23 -16.96
N TYR A 661 28.24 -115.30 -15.94
CA TYR A 661 26.78 -115.28 -16.05
C TYR A 661 26.19 -114.12 -15.26
N CYS A 662 24.98 -113.72 -15.66
CA CYS A 662 24.28 -112.55 -15.11
C CYS A 662 22.81 -112.89 -14.97
N GLU A 663 22.32 -112.98 -13.73
CA GLU A 663 20.92 -113.25 -13.43
C GLU A 663 20.07 -111.95 -13.53
N ARG A 664 18.75 -112.06 -13.40
CA ARG A 664 17.86 -110.89 -13.50
C ARG A 664 18.13 -109.90 -12.36
N GLY A 665 18.71 -108.75 -12.70
CA GLY A 665 19.12 -107.73 -11.74
C GLY A 665 20.57 -107.83 -11.26
N SER A 666 21.45 -108.57 -11.96
CA SER A 666 22.89 -108.51 -11.69
C SER A 666 23.41 -107.07 -11.78
N ILE A 667 24.06 -106.60 -10.71
CA ILE A 667 24.74 -105.30 -10.68
C ILE A 667 26.07 -105.39 -11.44
N THR A 668 26.76 -106.53 -11.30
CA THR A 668 28.02 -106.88 -11.96
C THR A 668 27.97 -108.32 -12.49
N PRO A 669 28.79 -108.69 -13.49
CA PRO A 669 28.91 -110.09 -13.93
C PRO A 669 29.44 -111.02 -12.83
N GLN A 670 28.95 -112.26 -12.80
CA GLN A 670 29.36 -113.28 -11.84
C GLN A 670 30.11 -114.40 -12.57
N SER A 671 31.35 -114.70 -12.17
CA SER A 671 32.21 -115.63 -12.92
C SER A 671 31.69 -117.09 -12.89
N CYS A 672 31.91 -117.84 -13.98
CA CYS A 672 31.70 -119.28 -14.03
C CYS A 672 32.49 -119.99 -12.92
N VAL A 673 31.96 -121.09 -12.40
CA VAL A 673 32.58 -121.83 -11.27
C VAL A 673 33.84 -122.60 -11.72
N PRO A 674 34.86 -122.76 -10.85
CA PRO A 674 36.08 -123.50 -11.20
C PRO A 674 35.79 -124.90 -11.74
N GLY A 675 36.38 -125.22 -12.90
CA GLY A 675 36.11 -126.45 -13.67
C GLY A 675 35.10 -126.27 -14.81
N THR A 676 34.43 -125.12 -14.89
CA THR A 676 33.51 -124.75 -15.98
C THR A 676 33.95 -123.50 -16.74
N TYR A 677 33.46 -123.32 -17.96
CA TYR A 677 33.67 -122.14 -18.79
C TYR A 677 32.47 -121.91 -19.72
N SER A 678 32.28 -120.66 -20.17
CA SER A 678 31.41 -120.37 -21.31
C SER A 678 32.14 -119.43 -22.27
N ASN A 679 32.11 -119.74 -23.55
CA ASN A 679 32.63 -118.89 -24.62
C ASN A 679 31.53 -118.00 -25.25
N SER A 680 30.29 -118.12 -24.77
CA SER A 680 29.15 -117.28 -25.17
C SER A 680 29.10 -115.99 -24.34
N SER A 681 28.60 -114.89 -24.92
CA SER A 681 28.11 -113.75 -24.14
C SER A 681 26.65 -113.96 -23.75
N ARG A 682 26.14 -113.14 -22.82
CA ARG A 682 24.76 -113.16 -22.30
C ARG A 682 24.33 -114.44 -21.57
N ASN A 683 25.28 -115.18 -20.97
CA ASN A 683 24.95 -116.28 -20.07
C ASN A 683 24.06 -115.76 -18.92
N THR A 684 22.97 -116.46 -18.65
CA THR A 684 21.85 -116.04 -17.81
C THR A 684 21.91 -116.61 -16.39
N ASN A 685 22.58 -117.76 -16.23
CA ASN A 685 22.66 -118.52 -14.99
C ASN A 685 23.93 -119.40 -14.98
N ALA A 686 24.29 -119.97 -13.82
CA ALA A 686 25.51 -120.78 -13.67
C ALA A 686 25.53 -122.08 -14.52
N GLY A 687 24.37 -122.59 -14.93
CA GLY A 687 24.24 -123.78 -15.80
C GLY A 687 24.60 -123.52 -17.26
N ASP A 688 24.73 -122.26 -17.67
CA ASP A 688 25.20 -121.86 -19.00
C ASP A 688 26.75 -121.95 -19.12
N CYS A 689 27.44 -122.39 -18.05
CA CYS A 689 28.88 -122.67 -18.01
C CYS A 689 29.13 -124.19 -18.17
N GLU A 690 29.68 -124.60 -19.32
CA GLU A 690 30.00 -126.00 -19.63
C GLU A 690 31.27 -126.49 -18.91
N PRO A 691 31.41 -127.79 -18.57
CA PRO A 691 32.64 -128.33 -17.99
C PRO A 691 33.82 -128.23 -18.97
N CYS A 692 35.01 -127.90 -18.47
CA CYS A 692 36.22 -127.83 -19.30
C CYS A 692 36.52 -129.17 -19.99
N LEU A 693 36.80 -129.12 -21.30
CA LEU A 693 37.13 -130.29 -22.11
C LEU A 693 38.39 -131.00 -21.60
N ALA A 694 38.40 -132.33 -21.70
CA ALA A 694 39.54 -133.14 -21.31
C ALA A 694 40.82 -132.71 -22.05
N GLY A 695 41.94 -132.64 -21.32
CA GLY A 695 43.21 -132.07 -21.78
C GLY A 695 43.35 -130.55 -21.58
N PHE A 696 42.35 -129.88 -20.99
CA PHE A 696 42.37 -128.44 -20.74
C PHE A 696 41.89 -128.06 -19.32
N VAL A 697 42.24 -126.86 -18.86
CA VAL A 697 41.87 -126.29 -17.55
C VAL A 697 41.47 -124.80 -17.64
N PRO A 698 40.66 -124.25 -16.71
CA PRO A 698 40.14 -122.87 -16.78
C PRO A 698 41.21 -121.78 -16.86
N ASN A 699 41.10 -120.85 -17.82
CA ASN A 699 42.05 -119.75 -17.99
C ASN A 699 41.61 -118.43 -17.32
N TRP A 700 41.78 -118.33 -16.00
CA TRP A 700 41.41 -117.16 -15.19
C TRP A 700 42.05 -115.82 -15.61
N PHE A 701 43.20 -115.84 -16.30
CA PHE A 701 43.87 -114.63 -16.84
C PHE A 701 43.58 -114.39 -18.34
N GLY A 702 42.68 -115.17 -18.94
CA GLY A 702 42.31 -115.08 -20.36
C GLY A 702 41.43 -113.90 -20.83
N PRO A 703 40.61 -113.19 -20.01
CA PRO A 703 39.59 -112.27 -20.53
C PRO A 703 40.09 -111.18 -21.50
N TRP A 704 41.22 -110.54 -21.19
CA TRP A 704 41.78 -109.46 -22.01
C TRP A 704 42.23 -109.92 -23.42
N LEU A 705 42.80 -111.12 -23.53
CA LEU A 705 43.18 -111.69 -24.82
C LEU A 705 41.98 -112.25 -25.59
N ALA A 706 40.97 -112.76 -24.88
CA ALA A 706 39.71 -113.19 -25.48
C ALA A 706 38.93 -112.02 -26.10
N MET A 707 38.87 -110.85 -25.43
CA MET A 707 38.25 -109.63 -25.98
C MET A 707 38.92 -109.16 -27.28
N LEU A 708 40.26 -109.20 -27.36
CA LEU A 708 41.00 -108.88 -28.58
C LEU A 708 40.65 -109.85 -29.73
N ALA A 709 40.54 -111.15 -29.45
CA ALA A 709 40.09 -112.14 -30.43
C ALA A 709 38.62 -111.93 -30.86
N TRP A 710 37.72 -111.59 -29.94
CA TRP A 710 36.29 -111.37 -30.22
C TRP A 710 36.05 -110.16 -31.13
N ASN A 711 36.81 -109.08 -30.92
CA ASN A 711 36.80 -107.91 -31.81
C ASN A 711 37.33 -108.21 -33.22
N LEU A 712 38.26 -109.16 -33.37
CA LEU A 712 38.76 -109.62 -34.67
C LEU A 712 37.80 -110.60 -35.37
N LEU A 713 37.10 -111.46 -34.61
CA LEU A 713 36.14 -112.43 -35.16
C LEU A 713 34.94 -111.75 -35.86
N ARG A 714 34.52 -110.56 -35.42
CA ARG A 714 33.51 -109.74 -36.13
C ARG A 714 33.99 -109.21 -37.50
N ARG A 715 35.25 -109.43 -37.89
CA ARG A 715 35.81 -109.09 -39.22
C ARG A 715 36.02 -110.30 -40.15
N GLY A 716 35.42 -111.45 -39.86
CA GLY A 716 35.20 -112.53 -40.85
C GLY A 716 36.38 -113.46 -41.15
N LEU A 717 37.50 -113.34 -40.43
CA LEU A 717 38.65 -114.26 -40.57
C LEU A 717 38.50 -115.44 -39.58
N ARG A 718 38.55 -116.68 -40.08
CA ARG A 718 38.53 -117.91 -39.25
C ARG A 718 39.96 -118.28 -38.82
N PRO A 719 40.28 -118.32 -37.51
CA PRO A 719 41.53 -118.89 -37.04
C PRO A 719 41.53 -120.42 -37.16
N LYS A 720 42.75 -121.00 -37.13
CA LYS A 720 42.97 -122.45 -36.97
C LYS A 720 42.42 -122.89 -35.59
N LEU A 721 42.02 -124.16 -35.45
CA LEU A 721 41.31 -124.68 -34.25
C LEU A 721 42.16 -124.58 -32.97
N ILE A 722 42.00 -123.46 -32.25
CA ILE A 722 42.41 -123.25 -30.86
C ILE A 722 41.13 -123.28 -30.03
N VAL A 723 41.07 -124.10 -28.99
CA VAL A 723 39.95 -124.15 -28.04
C VAL A 723 39.98 -122.87 -27.19
N PRO A 724 39.03 -121.93 -27.32
CA PRO A 724 39.07 -120.68 -26.55
C PRO A 724 38.52 -120.92 -25.13
N GLY A 725 39.27 -120.50 -24.12
CA GLY A 725 38.87 -120.57 -22.70
C GLY A 725 39.67 -121.56 -21.85
N GLY A 726 40.19 -122.63 -22.46
CA GLY A 726 41.07 -123.60 -21.79
C GLY A 726 42.55 -123.27 -21.97
N LYS A 727 43.34 -123.35 -20.88
CA LYS A 727 44.79 -123.58 -20.97
C LYS A 727 45.04 -125.07 -21.20
N ASP A 728 46.05 -125.41 -21.99
CA ASP A 728 46.52 -126.78 -22.16
C ASP A 728 46.91 -127.39 -20.79
N CYS A 729 46.55 -128.65 -20.56
CA CYS A 729 47.03 -129.41 -19.40
C CYS A 729 48.57 -129.47 -19.41
N PRO A 730 49.27 -129.12 -18.31
CA PRO A 730 50.72 -128.98 -18.29
C PRO A 730 51.44 -130.33 -18.30
N LYS A 731 52.72 -130.29 -18.68
CA LYS A 731 53.60 -131.47 -18.69
C LYS A 731 53.71 -132.08 -17.29
N GLY A 732 53.68 -133.41 -17.22
CA GLY A 732 53.67 -134.18 -15.97
C GLY A 732 52.29 -134.36 -15.33
N TYR A 733 51.22 -133.78 -15.88
CA TYR A 733 49.85 -133.87 -15.37
C TYR A 733 48.89 -134.30 -16.49
N TYR A 734 47.79 -134.97 -16.14
CA TYR A 734 46.72 -135.33 -17.07
C TYR A 734 45.40 -134.72 -16.61
N CYS A 735 44.57 -134.16 -17.48
CA CYS A 735 43.39 -133.40 -17.07
C CYS A 735 42.10 -134.02 -17.63
N PRO A 736 41.36 -134.82 -16.85
CA PRO A 736 40.02 -135.27 -17.20
C PRO A 736 39.05 -134.10 -17.44
N SER A 737 37.90 -134.37 -18.08
CA SER A 737 36.84 -133.34 -18.25
C SER A 737 36.40 -132.76 -16.89
N GLY A 738 36.27 -131.44 -16.81
CA GLY A 738 35.89 -130.73 -15.58
C GLY A 738 37.03 -130.47 -14.60
N THR A 739 38.29 -130.76 -14.95
CA THR A 739 39.46 -130.40 -14.14
C THR A 739 39.46 -128.91 -13.79
N LYS A 740 39.61 -128.57 -12.51
CA LYS A 740 39.50 -127.21 -11.96
C LYS A 740 40.83 -126.49 -11.96
N PHE A 741 41.92 -127.22 -11.73
CA PHE A 741 43.26 -126.66 -11.59
C PHE A 741 44.31 -127.42 -12.41
N ALA A 742 45.29 -126.71 -12.96
CA ALA A 742 46.33 -127.26 -13.84
C ALA A 742 47.17 -128.40 -13.21
N THR A 743 47.16 -128.53 -11.89
CA THR A 743 47.98 -129.47 -11.11
C THR A 743 47.16 -130.49 -10.32
N GLU A 744 45.86 -130.60 -10.58
CA GLU A 744 44.92 -131.42 -9.78
C GLU A 744 45.17 -132.94 -9.92
N PHE A 745 45.73 -133.38 -11.05
CA PHE A 745 45.89 -134.77 -11.44
C PHE A 745 47.31 -135.02 -12.00
N PRO A 746 48.32 -135.22 -11.14
CA PRO A 746 49.69 -135.52 -11.57
C PRO A 746 49.81 -136.93 -12.13
N CYS A 747 50.74 -137.14 -13.08
CA CYS A 747 51.22 -138.48 -13.43
C CYS A 747 51.77 -139.18 -12.16
N PRO A 748 51.44 -140.46 -11.92
CA PRO A 748 51.85 -141.18 -10.72
C PRO A 748 53.37 -141.42 -10.67
N ASN A 749 53.89 -141.77 -9.49
CA ASN A 749 55.25 -142.29 -9.37
C ASN A 749 55.43 -143.54 -10.26
N SER A 750 56.67 -143.91 -10.58
CA SER A 750 57.03 -144.80 -11.70
C SER A 750 56.76 -144.25 -13.10
N THR A 751 56.11 -143.09 -13.27
CA THR A 751 55.80 -142.49 -14.59
C THR A 751 56.25 -141.02 -14.69
N PHE A 752 56.28 -140.51 -15.92
CA PHE A 752 56.53 -139.11 -16.27
C PHE A 752 55.84 -138.76 -17.60
N SER A 753 55.63 -137.48 -17.94
CA SER A 753 55.24 -137.15 -19.32
C SER A 753 55.62 -135.74 -19.78
N ASN A 754 56.33 -135.66 -20.90
CA ASN A 754 56.82 -134.42 -21.51
C ASN A 754 55.79 -133.78 -22.48
N PHE A 755 54.59 -134.36 -22.59
CA PHE A 755 53.50 -133.87 -23.44
C PHE A 755 52.53 -132.97 -22.67
N THR A 756 51.86 -132.06 -23.38
CA THR A 756 50.71 -131.30 -22.87
C THR A 756 49.41 -131.91 -23.38
N ARG A 757 48.26 -131.49 -22.81
CA ARG A 757 46.90 -132.01 -23.15
C ARG A 757 46.70 -133.51 -22.94
N LEU A 758 47.47 -134.10 -22.04
CA LEU A 758 47.17 -135.40 -21.46
C LEU A 758 45.80 -135.29 -20.76
N HIS A 759 44.97 -136.33 -20.88
CA HIS A 759 43.59 -136.34 -20.38
C HIS A 759 43.22 -137.60 -19.58
N ALA A 760 44.09 -138.62 -19.60
CA ALA A 760 43.96 -139.83 -18.80
C ALA A 760 45.34 -140.31 -18.30
N GLU A 761 45.36 -140.95 -17.13
CA GLU A 761 46.58 -141.46 -16.48
C GLU A 761 47.37 -142.45 -17.35
N SER A 762 46.66 -143.23 -18.18
CA SER A 762 47.24 -144.19 -19.15
C SER A 762 48.10 -143.55 -20.24
N GLN A 763 48.15 -142.22 -20.30
CA GLN A 763 49.02 -141.45 -21.21
C GLN A 763 50.32 -140.97 -20.54
N CYS A 764 50.50 -141.24 -19.25
CA CYS A 764 51.77 -141.04 -18.55
C CYS A 764 52.76 -142.14 -18.95
N THR A 765 53.96 -141.77 -19.39
CA THR A 765 54.98 -142.70 -19.87
C THR A 765 55.65 -143.37 -18.67
N PRO A 766 55.76 -144.71 -18.61
CA PRO A 766 56.52 -145.38 -17.55
C PRO A 766 58.00 -145.00 -17.62
N CYS A 767 58.65 -144.92 -16.45
CA CYS A 767 60.05 -144.50 -16.35
C CYS A 767 60.94 -145.45 -17.17
N LEU A 768 61.81 -144.88 -18.01
CA LEU A 768 62.65 -145.66 -18.92
C LEU A 768 63.70 -146.48 -18.15
N SER A 769 64.06 -147.64 -18.70
CA SER A 769 65.15 -148.49 -18.18
C SER A 769 66.42 -147.69 -17.92
N GLY A 770 67.08 -147.95 -16.79
CA GLY A 770 68.26 -147.20 -16.32
C GLY A 770 67.96 -145.84 -15.68
N ARG A 771 66.69 -145.44 -15.55
CA ARG A 771 66.24 -144.20 -14.90
C ARG A 771 65.24 -144.47 -13.77
N PHE A 772 65.01 -143.48 -12.92
CA PHE A 772 64.00 -143.56 -11.85
C PHE A 772 63.08 -142.33 -11.80
N CYS A 773 61.85 -142.55 -11.32
CA CYS A 773 60.77 -141.58 -11.23
C CYS A 773 60.14 -141.65 -9.82
N ASN A 774 60.75 -140.97 -8.85
CA ASN A 774 60.44 -141.07 -7.42
C ASN A 774 59.27 -140.20 -6.95
N THR A 775 58.91 -139.16 -7.69
CA THR A 775 57.80 -138.24 -7.38
C THR A 775 56.70 -138.31 -8.43
N THR A 776 55.50 -137.88 -8.05
CA THR A 776 54.39 -137.62 -8.96
C THR A 776 54.59 -136.29 -9.70
N GLY A 777 53.97 -136.12 -10.87
CA GLY A 777 53.95 -134.83 -11.57
C GLY A 777 55.17 -134.55 -12.46
N LEU A 778 56.01 -135.56 -12.71
CA LEU A 778 57.27 -135.43 -13.43
C LEU A 778 57.05 -135.20 -14.94
N SER A 779 57.64 -134.13 -15.49
CA SER A 779 57.70 -133.91 -16.95
C SER A 779 58.83 -134.69 -17.63
N GLU A 780 59.83 -135.13 -16.87
CA GLU A 780 60.98 -135.93 -17.29
C GLU A 780 61.46 -136.82 -16.11
N PRO A 781 62.21 -137.92 -16.36
CA PRO A 781 62.65 -138.81 -15.28
C PRO A 781 63.58 -138.11 -14.28
N ALA A 782 63.35 -138.34 -12.98
CA ALA A 782 64.05 -137.66 -11.88
C ALA A 782 65.57 -137.91 -11.83
N GLY A 783 66.05 -138.99 -12.44
CA GLY A 783 67.49 -139.23 -12.61
C GLY A 783 67.81 -140.55 -13.28
N TYR A 784 69.11 -140.81 -13.47
CA TYR A 784 69.63 -142.15 -13.79
C TYR A 784 69.74 -143.00 -12.51
N CYS A 785 69.74 -144.33 -12.66
CA CYS A 785 70.07 -145.23 -11.55
C CYS A 785 71.48 -144.94 -11.01
N ARG A 786 71.70 -145.15 -9.70
CA ARG A 786 73.01 -144.95 -9.05
C ARG A 786 74.01 -146.01 -9.52
N PRO A 787 75.32 -145.70 -9.56
CA PRO A 787 76.35 -146.70 -9.84
C PRO A 787 76.21 -147.93 -8.93
N GLY A 788 76.26 -149.13 -9.53
CA GLY A 788 76.04 -150.41 -8.83
C GLY A 788 74.58 -150.87 -8.76
N TYR A 789 73.62 -150.15 -9.33
CA TYR A 789 72.19 -150.50 -9.30
C TYR A 789 71.55 -150.50 -10.71
N PHE A 790 70.65 -151.45 -10.95
CA PHE A 790 69.87 -151.54 -12.20
C PHE A 790 68.40 -151.16 -11.99
N CYS A 791 67.95 -150.11 -12.68
CA CYS A 791 66.56 -149.66 -12.65
C CYS A 791 65.80 -150.26 -13.85
N SER A 792 64.81 -151.11 -13.58
CA SER A 792 63.87 -151.62 -14.60
C SER A 792 62.91 -150.54 -15.11
N VAL A 793 62.15 -150.86 -16.16
CA VAL A 793 61.06 -149.97 -16.64
C VAL A 793 60.03 -149.78 -15.51
N GLY A 794 59.68 -148.53 -15.22
CA GLY A 794 58.86 -148.18 -14.05
C GLY A 794 59.66 -148.03 -12.74
N GLY A 795 61.00 -147.97 -12.78
CA GLY A 795 61.82 -147.76 -11.59
C GLY A 795 61.41 -146.52 -10.79
N ILE A 796 61.11 -146.70 -9.50
CA ILE A 796 60.74 -145.59 -8.58
C ILE A 796 61.97 -145.03 -7.87
N LEU A 797 62.92 -145.88 -7.47
CA LEU A 797 64.10 -145.51 -6.70
C LEU A 797 65.38 -145.68 -7.53
N GLY A 798 66.30 -144.72 -7.43
CA GLY A 798 67.63 -144.80 -8.05
C GLY A 798 68.58 -145.82 -7.42
N SER A 799 68.13 -146.55 -6.39
CA SER A 799 68.82 -147.68 -5.78
C SER A 799 67.78 -148.69 -5.28
N PRO A 800 67.31 -149.63 -6.13
CA PRO A 800 66.42 -150.71 -5.73
C PRO A 800 67.11 -151.68 -4.75
N ALA A 801 66.35 -152.33 -3.87
CA ALA A 801 66.91 -153.13 -2.78
C ALA A 801 67.44 -154.52 -3.21
N ASP A 802 66.86 -155.12 -4.25
CA ASP A 802 66.95 -156.57 -4.51
C ASP A 802 67.92 -157.00 -5.63
N THR A 803 68.76 -156.10 -6.16
CA THR A 803 69.75 -156.44 -7.19
C THR A 803 71.10 -155.77 -6.96
N VAL A 804 72.02 -156.51 -6.33
CA VAL A 804 73.47 -156.32 -6.47
C VAL A 804 73.95 -157.23 -7.60
N ILE A 805 74.74 -156.70 -8.53
CA ILE A 805 75.45 -157.42 -9.60
C ILE A 805 76.88 -156.87 -9.67
#